data_AF-A0ABD0UKP6-F1
#
_entry.id   AF-A0ABD0UKP6-F1
#
_cell.length_a   1.000
_cell.length_b   1.000
_cell.length_c   1.000
_cell.angle_alpha   90.00
_cell.angle_beta   90.00
_cell.angle_gamma   90.00
#
_symmetry.space_group_name_H-M   'P 1'
#
loop_
_entity.id
_entity.type
_entity.pdbx_description
1 polymer ?
#
loop_
_entity_poly.entity_id
_entity_poly.type
_entity_poly.pdbx_seq_one_letter_code
_entity_poly.pdbx_strand_id
1 'polypeptide(L)'
;MDSFVKQYFPDFQSPPGADFVYDDSGMTHAYYDGILKVFDEETTQNRRLHSSQPMATVGLFMAEIGASASSLDGINIKVLTTEGGINMSALYEALKASAGLKNAMLSAHMEVISRWPWADNHVALLVNMLRYCLLKKIEECRGSLSGKFGKYDDGHVFIDMDQWWPEEDYVEVSDLKEWRTPNNRDSYPAVMRLTDSVPATEDDAINVRELTSEEAAFVIYMLAPWTRRSRHRLDFSTPMLTEQVLYRSNAMVVGVTDWLEKEKDFPRAERMKVISSKTAWRAIKAYVAQNRMYEHFSTAMYLIGACMYQFKPVTAEATWWCSQEWCMTMPKFQSIRGRYELMLFDIPALISHRALREWGFINGQLDKLNLMALIMAQAAQTGMAVRAARRGMEEDPNDLHKTEGEYSMVHTFYSTSMSEGMKVAAPMSGMPNAYVYVNVRPDDYVGNRYVMTDNDPEEIQEGYEMDVTKVHLFKDQLMELDPDDESIPEGERVKQKKKLDALTAGLKAILNVDPSYAATGEFKAASKGKILFTVKVGKDQEKCRIRLPWLPFAGVPTMLVPINPFPYNSPFTLKGSVEESLGELGRNGFLMRIEKAWTVVNMARLCGYDMKVRFGGDTAGPSEFFAPNDVQMVWPVLWEVDEQNMKVSIVGQKPRDRVFIQLPPMYNSFFKKRKLTYLVDVQARGVAKSLRQTGK
;
A
#
# COMPACT_ATOMS: atom_id res chain seq x y z
N MET A 1 -8.87 11.37 -10.75
CA MET A 1 -9.02 10.04 -10.11
C MET A 1 -10.41 9.44 -10.36
N ASP A 2 -11.51 10.14 -10.08
CA ASP A 2 -12.87 9.64 -10.31
C ASP A 2 -13.11 9.16 -11.76
N SER A 3 -12.58 9.92 -12.72
CA SER A 3 -12.70 9.66 -14.15
C SER A 3 -11.89 8.43 -14.59
N PHE A 4 -10.83 8.09 -13.86
CA PHE A 4 -10.07 6.86 -14.08
C PHE A 4 -10.86 5.64 -13.58
N VAL A 5 -11.43 5.73 -12.37
CA VAL A 5 -12.28 4.66 -11.82
C VAL A 5 -13.52 4.41 -12.70
N LYS A 6 -14.19 5.46 -13.18
CA LYS A 6 -15.40 5.37 -14.03
C LYS A 6 -15.21 4.55 -15.30
N GLN A 7 -14.00 4.51 -15.87
CA GLN A 7 -13.74 3.77 -17.11
C GLN A 7 -13.91 2.25 -16.93
N TYR A 8 -13.73 1.73 -15.71
CA TYR A 8 -13.85 0.30 -15.41
C TYR A 8 -15.24 -0.09 -14.87
N PHE A 9 -16.09 0.90 -14.59
CA PHE A 9 -17.46 0.72 -14.08
C PHE A 9 -18.47 1.55 -14.91
N PRO A 10 -18.52 1.37 -16.25
CA PRO A 10 -19.31 2.23 -17.14
C PRO A 10 -20.82 2.10 -16.93
N ASP A 11 -21.28 0.94 -16.45
CA ASP A 11 -22.71 0.65 -16.24
C ASP A 11 -23.32 1.41 -15.05
N PHE A 12 -22.49 2.11 -14.26
CA PHE A 12 -22.92 2.87 -13.10
C PHE A 12 -22.82 4.38 -13.37
N GLN A 13 -23.91 5.13 -13.18
CA GLN A 13 -23.91 6.61 -13.26
C GLN A 13 -22.91 7.25 -12.28
N SER A 14 -22.68 6.61 -11.12
CA SER A 14 -21.53 6.85 -10.24
C SER A 14 -20.94 5.48 -9.89
N PRO A 15 -19.62 5.27 -10.02
CA PRO A 15 -18.97 4.02 -9.64
C PRO A 15 -19.41 3.60 -8.23
N PRO A 16 -19.65 2.29 -8.01
CA PRO A 16 -19.97 1.77 -6.70
C PRO A 16 -18.80 2.00 -5.74
N GLY A 17 -19.04 2.03 -4.43
CA GLY A 17 -17.96 1.85 -3.45
C GLY A 17 -17.54 0.37 -3.39
N ALA A 18 -16.39 0.09 -2.80
CA ALA A 18 -15.99 -1.26 -2.39
C ALA A 18 -16.05 -1.37 -0.87
N ASP A 19 -16.77 -2.37 -0.37
CA ASP A 19 -16.91 -2.58 1.07
C ASP A 19 -15.57 -2.94 1.73
N PHE A 20 -15.42 -2.56 3.00
CA PHE A 20 -14.31 -2.99 3.84
C PHE A 20 -14.55 -4.41 4.35
N VAL A 21 -14.12 -5.40 3.56
CA VAL A 21 -14.28 -6.82 3.86
C VAL A 21 -12.93 -7.52 3.88
N TYR A 22 -12.67 -8.28 4.94
CA TYR A 22 -11.41 -8.97 5.17
C TYR A 22 -11.67 -10.44 5.54
N ASP A 23 -10.76 -11.32 5.11
CA ASP A 23 -10.65 -12.70 5.53
C ASP A 23 -10.01 -12.80 6.93
N ASP A 24 -9.88 -14.03 7.44
CA ASP A 24 -9.27 -14.28 8.76
C ASP A 24 -7.78 -13.85 8.79
N SER A 25 -7.10 -13.87 7.65
CA SER A 25 -5.72 -13.43 7.48
C SER A 25 -5.58 -11.91 7.33
N GLY A 26 -6.67 -11.15 7.24
CA GLY A 26 -6.67 -9.70 7.03
C GLY A 26 -6.54 -9.24 5.57
N MET A 27 -6.77 -10.14 4.61
CA MET A 27 -6.74 -9.88 3.18
C MET A 27 -8.15 -9.59 2.65
N THR A 28 -8.26 -8.75 1.63
CA THR A 28 -9.51 -8.57 0.88
C THR A 28 -9.38 -9.22 -0.48
N HIS A 29 -10.40 -9.94 -0.94
CA HIS A 29 -10.36 -10.63 -2.23
C HIS A 29 -11.05 -9.81 -3.30
N ALA A 30 -10.27 -9.26 -4.22
CA ALA A 30 -10.79 -8.60 -5.41
C ALA A 30 -11.09 -9.65 -6.48
N TYR A 31 -12.31 -9.68 -7.01
CA TYR A 31 -12.74 -10.72 -7.95
C TYR A 31 -13.42 -10.18 -9.19
N TYR A 32 -13.45 -11.03 -10.22
CA TYR A 32 -14.45 -10.94 -11.28
C TYR A 32 -15.13 -12.28 -11.52
N ASP A 33 -16.40 -12.22 -11.88
CA ASP A 33 -17.20 -13.34 -12.38
C ASP A 33 -17.45 -13.14 -13.86
N GLY A 34 -17.32 -14.21 -14.65
CA GLY A 34 -17.58 -14.15 -16.08
C GLY A 34 -17.95 -15.48 -16.70
N ILE A 35 -18.16 -15.47 -18.02
CA ILE A 35 -18.41 -16.65 -18.83
C ILE A 35 -17.33 -16.75 -19.90
N LEU A 36 -16.51 -17.80 -19.82
CA LEU A 36 -15.63 -18.19 -20.91
C LEU A 36 -16.48 -18.80 -22.03
N LYS A 37 -16.32 -18.30 -23.25
CA LYS A 37 -16.90 -18.83 -24.49
C LYS A 37 -15.75 -19.22 -25.41
N VAL A 38 -15.78 -20.43 -25.96
CA VAL A 38 -14.83 -20.93 -26.95
C VAL A 38 -15.59 -21.39 -28.18
N PHE A 39 -15.11 -20.96 -29.35
CA PHE A 39 -15.73 -21.20 -30.65
C PHE A 39 -14.73 -21.85 -31.61
N ASP A 40 -15.09 -23.00 -32.18
CA ASP A 40 -14.29 -23.79 -33.15
C ASP A 40 -14.96 -23.80 -34.54
N GLU A 41 -15.48 -22.64 -34.97
CA GLU A 41 -16.23 -22.40 -36.23
C GLU A 41 -17.60 -23.09 -36.36
N GLU A 42 -17.75 -24.30 -35.83
CA GLU A 42 -18.97 -25.11 -35.91
C GLU A 42 -19.73 -25.16 -34.58
N THR A 43 -19.03 -25.06 -33.45
CA THR A 43 -19.60 -25.23 -32.11
C THR A 43 -19.14 -24.14 -31.15
N THR A 44 -20.03 -23.74 -30.24
CA THR A 44 -19.71 -22.85 -29.12
C THR A 44 -19.85 -23.62 -27.82
N GLN A 45 -18.79 -23.64 -27.02
CA GLN A 45 -18.78 -24.19 -25.66
C GLN A 45 -18.59 -23.05 -24.66
N ASN A 46 -19.22 -23.15 -23.49
CA ASN A 46 -19.13 -22.12 -22.47
C ASN A 46 -18.96 -22.68 -21.05
N ARG A 47 -18.34 -21.89 -20.18
CA ARG A 47 -18.08 -22.24 -18.78
C ARG A 47 -18.11 -20.98 -17.93
N ARG A 48 -18.72 -21.06 -16.75
CA ARG A 48 -18.57 -20.00 -15.74
C ARG A 48 -17.14 -19.96 -15.22
N LEU A 49 -16.59 -18.76 -15.13
CA LEU A 49 -15.25 -18.47 -14.63
C LEU A 49 -15.36 -17.52 -13.43
N HIS A 50 -14.64 -17.84 -12.37
CA HIS A 50 -14.44 -16.97 -11.22
C HIS A 50 -12.93 -16.80 -11.03
N SER A 51 -12.48 -15.57 -10.91
CA SER A 51 -11.08 -15.25 -10.62
C SER A 51 -11.04 -14.34 -9.40
N SER A 52 -10.21 -14.69 -8.43
CA SER A 52 -10.09 -13.98 -7.17
C SER A 52 -8.63 -13.74 -6.85
N GLN A 53 -8.29 -12.48 -6.62
CA GLN A 53 -6.95 -12.03 -6.28
C GLN A 53 -6.95 -11.46 -4.86
N PRO A 54 -6.21 -12.06 -3.92
CA PRO A 54 -6.04 -11.48 -2.59
C PRO A 54 -5.23 -10.18 -2.65
N MET A 55 -5.72 -9.17 -1.94
CA MET A 55 -5.10 -7.86 -1.78
C MET A 55 -4.81 -7.63 -0.28
N ALA A 56 -3.60 -7.19 0.01
CA ALA A 56 -3.09 -6.97 1.35
C ALA A 56 -3.08 -5.49 1.70
N THR A 57 -3.49 -5.16 2.93
CA THR A 57 -3.27 -3.82 3.52
C THR A 57 -1.93 -3.72 4.26
N VAL A 58 -1.23 -4.85 4.43
CA VAL A 58 0.09 -4.94 5.07
C VAL A 58 1.21 -4.84 4.04
N GLY A 59 2.38 -4.37 4.48
CA GLY A 59 3.53 -4.16 3.60
C GLY A 59 4.55 -3.15 4.10
N LEU A 60 5.75 -3.21 3.53
CA LEU A 60 6.80 -2.22 3.75
C LEU A 60 6.41 -0.89 3.12
N PHE A 61 6.42 0.16 3.94
CA PHE A 61 6.07 1.50 3.51
C PHE A 61 6.78 2.56 4.36
N MET A 62 7.38 3.54 3.71
CA MET A 62 8.04 4.67 4.37
C MET A 62 7.47 5.99 3.85
N ALA A 63 7.52 7.00 4.70
CA ALA A 63 7.07 8.33 4.34
C ALA A 63 8.06 9.38 4.83
N GLU A 64 8.27 10.39 3.99
CA GLU A 64 9.18 11.50 4.26
C GLU A 64 8.47 12.84 4.05
N ILE A 65 8.88 13.84 4.82
CA ILE A 65 8.43 15.22 4.63
C ILE A 65 9.46 15.92 3.73
N GLY A 66 9.05 16.20 2.49
CA GLY A 66 9.87 16.85 1.48
C GLY A 66 9.84 18.38 1.56
N ALA A 67 10.40 19.02 0.52
CA ALA A 67 10.42 20.46 0.39
C ALA A 67 9.00 21.06 0.36
N SER A 68 8.85 22.27 0.92
CA SER A 68 7.55 22.93 0.99
C SER A 68 7.00 23.24 -0.41
N ALA A 69 5.73 22.93 -0.60
CA ALA A 69 4.91 23.42 -1.70
C ALA A 69 3.78 24.25 -1.07
N SER A 70 3.44 25.41 -1.62
CA SER A 70 2.35 26.24 -1.10
C SER A 70 1.22 26.34 -2.12
N SER A 71 -0.02 26.16 -1.68
CA SER A 71 -1.21 26.49 -2.45
C SER A 71 -2.19 27.29 -1.59
N LEU A 72 -2.51 28.50 -2.06
CA LEU A 72 -3.45 29.40 -1.40
C LEU A 72 -4.89 29.24 -1.92
N ASP A 73 -5.14 28.16 -2.68
CA ASP A 73 -6.43 27.91 -3.30
C ASP A 73 -7.55 27.79 -2.25
N GLY A 74 -8.70 28.34 -2.57
CA GLY A 74 -9.86 28.39 -1.68
C GLY A 74 -9.85 29.52 -0.65
N ILE A 75 -8.76 30.29 -0.52
CA ILE A 75 -8.75 31.54 0.26
C ILE A 75 -9.65 32.59 -0.43
N ASN A 76 -10.17 33.54 0.36
CA ASN A 76 -11.01 34.62 -0.10
C ASN A 76 -10.35 35.43 -1.24
N ILE A 77 -11.08 35.59 -2.35
CA ILE A 77 -10.61 36.31 -3.53
C ILE A 77 -10.18 37.76 -3.26
N LYS A 78 -10.73 38.39 -2.22
CA LYS A 78 -10.41 39.77 -1.85
C LYS A 78 -8.97 39.95 -1.36
N VAL A 79 -8.33 38.91 -0.85
CA VAL A 79 -6.97 38.98 -0.26
C VAL A 79 -5.93 38.23 -1.07
N LEU A 80 -6.28 37.80 -2.28
CA LEU A 80 -5.36 37.13 -3.20
C LEU A 80 -5.02 38.02 -4.39
N THR A 81 -3.79 37.87 -4.88
CA THR A 81 -3.38 38.39 -6.19
C THR A 81 -3.85 37.46 -7.29
N THR A 82 -3.86 37.94 -8.53
CA THR A 82 -4.19 37.12 -9.72
C THR A 82 -3.22 35.95 -9.93
N GLU A 83 -2.01 36.04 -9.36
CA GLU A 83 -0.96 35.03 -9.42
C GLU A 83 -1.05 33.99 -8.28
N GLY A 84 -2.01 34.15 -7.35
CA GLY A 84 -2.22 33.21 -6.24
C GLY A 84 -1.39 33.49 -4.99
N GLY A 85 -0.81 34.69 -4.86
CA GLY A 85 -0.14 35.16 -3.64
C GLY A 85 -1.07 36.00 -2.75
N ILE A 86 -0.64 36.29 -1.51
CA ILE A 86 -1.40 37.20 -0.62
C ILE A 86 -1.24 38.66 -1.07
N ASN A 87 -2.37 39.35 -1.26
CA ASN A 87 -2.40 40.78 -1.51
C ASN A 87 -2.41 41.54 -0.17
N MET A 88 -1.22 41.96 0.28
CA MET A 88 -1.04 42.64 1.57
C MET A 88 -1.80 43.98 1.66
N SER A 89 -1.94 44.71 0.55
CA SER A 89 -2.68 45.97 0.53
C SER A 89 -4.18 45.75 0.71
N ALA A 90 -4.72 44.74 0.04
CA ALA A 90 -6.13 44.39 0.19
C ALA A 90 -6.43 43.77 1.57
N LEU A 91 -5.48 43.00 2.13
CA LEU A 91 -5.56 42.49 3.49
C LEU A 91 -5.63 43.63 4.52
N TYR A 92 -4.80 44.68 4.37
CA TYR A 92 -4.83 45.86 5.25
C TYR A 92 -6.20 46.52 5.26
N GLU A 93 -6.75 46.84 4.07
CA GLU A 93 -8.04 47.49 3.96
C GLU A 93 -9.18 46.60 4.50
N ALA A 94 -9.11 45.29 4.25
CA ALA A 94 -10.08 44.34 4.78
C ALA A 94 -10.05 44.28 6.32
N LEU A 95 -8.86 44.22 6.92
CA LEU A 95 -8.69 44.22 8.38
C LEU A 95 -9.15 45.54 9.01
N LYS A 96 -8.86 46.67 8.37
CA LYS A 96 -9.35 47.99 8.81
C LYS A 96 -10.86 48.05 8.83
N ALA A 97 -11.52 47.49 7.81
CA ALA A 97 -12.97 47.45 7.72
C ALA A 97 -13.61 46.44 8.69
N SER A 98 -12.99 45.28 8.92
CA SER A 98 -13.60 44.18 9.66
C SER A 98 -13.24 44.11 11.15
N ALA A 99 -12.04 44.55 11.55
CA ALA A 99 -11.49 44.29 12.89
C ALA A 99 -11.65 45.46 13.87
N GLY A 100 -12.12 46.64 13.43
CA GLY A 100 -12.33 47.80 14.30
C GLY A 100 -11.05 48.31 15.00
N LEU A 101 -9.86 47.97 14.48
CA LEU A 101 -8.57 48.29 15.07
C LEU A 101 -8.21 49.77 14.86
N LYS A 102 -7.53 50.36 15.85
CA LYS A 102 -6.94 51.70 15.70
C LYS A 102 -5.86 51.67 14.61
N ASN A 103 -5.86 52.66 13.70
CA ASN A 103 -4.92 52.73 12.56
C ASN A 103 -3.46 52.52 12.97
N ALA A 104 -3.01 53.07 14.11
CA ALA A 104 -1.64 52.91 14.58
C ALA A 104 -1.27 51.45 14.93
N MET A 105 -2.19 50.70 15.55
CA MET A 105 -1.96 49.27 15.85
C MET A 105 -1.97 48.43 14.59
N LEU A 106 -2.87 48.73 13.65
CA LEU A 106 -2.93 48.02 12.38
C LEU A 106 -1.68 48.27 11.54
N SER A 107 -1.19 49.51 11.45
CA SER A 107 0.05 49.83 10.74
C SER A 107 1.28 49.15 11.34
N ALA A 108 1.39 49.11 12.68
CA ALA A 108 2.45 48.37 13.37
C ALA A 108 2.37 46.86 13.08
N HIS A 109 1.16 46.30 13.09
CA HIS A 109 0.93 44.90 12.72
C HIS A 109 1.34 44.61 11.27
N MET A 110 0.96 45.47 10.32
CA MET A 110 1.33 45.33 8.90
C MET A 110 2.84 45.32 8.68
N GLU A 111 3.58 46.14 9.42
CA GLU A 111 5.05 46.16 9.35
C GLU A 111 5.65 44.81 9.74
N VAL A 112 5.13 44.19 10.79
CA VAL A 112 5.56 42.86 11.26
C VAL A 112 5.20 41.77 10.26
N ILE A 113 3.94 41.71 9.80
CA ILE A 113 3.47 40.62 8.92
C ILE A 113 4.02 40.67 7.50
N SER A 114 4.61 41.80 7.09
CA SER A 114 5.29 41.93 5.80
C SER A 114 6.46 40.95 5.65
N ARG A 115 7.00 40.45 6.77
CA ARG A 115 8.14 39.52 6.83
C ARG A 115 7.72 38.07 7.02
N TRP A 116 6.46 37.81 7.34
CA TRP A 116 5.99 36.47 7.66
C TRP A 116 5.93 35.56 6.43
N PRO A 117 6.17 34.25 6.59
CA PRO A 117 5.88 33.29 5.55
C PRO A 117 4.35 33.18 5.37
N TRP A 118 3.91 33.20 4.12
CA TRP A 118 2.50 33.06 3.72
C TRP A 118 2.25 31.75 2.98
N ALA A 119 2.96 30.69 3.36
CA ALA A 119 2.80 29.38 2.76
C ALA A 119 1.64 28.60 3.40
N ASP A 120 0.87 27.87 2.60
CA ASP A 120 -0.23 27.03 3.07
C ASP A 120 -0.16 25.65 2.40
N ASN A 121 -0.11 24.60 3.22
CA ASN A 121 -0.17 23.22 2.79
C ASN A 121 -0.65 22.30 3.91
N HIS A 122 -1.77 21.62 3.68
CA HIS A 122 -2.40 20.75 4.67
C HIS A 122 -2.33 19.27 4.28
N VAL A 123 -1.62 18.91 3.20
CA VAL A 123 -1.61 17.53 2.67
C VAL A 123 -1.10 16.54 3.72
N ALA A 124 0.01 16.82 4.41
CA ALA A 124 0.53 15.92 5.44
C ALA A 124 -0.47 15.70 6.60
N LEU A 125 -1.14 16.77 7.05
CA LEU A 125 -2.19 16.68 8.07
C LEU A 125 -3.38 15.85 7.58
N LEU A 126 -3.85 16.10 6.35
CA LEU A 126 -4.98 15.37 5.76
C LEU A 126 -4.65 13.90 5.54
N VAL A 127 -3.41 13.57 5.16
CA VAL A 127 -2.91 12.19 5.10
C VAL A 127 -2.97 11.54 6.48
N ASN A 128 -2.53 12.23 7.55
CA ASN A 128 -2.62 11.72 8.92
C ASN A 128 -4.05 11.45 9.36
N MET A 129 -4.97 12.37 9.06
CA MET A 129 -6.38 12.19 9.37
C MET A 129 -7.00 11.04 8.58
N LEU A 130 -6.73 10.95 7.28
CA LEU A 130 -7.26 9.91 6.40
C LEU A 130 -6.74 8.52 6.78
N ARG A 131 -5.43 8.37 7.02
CA ARG A 131 -4.88 7.07 7.44
C ARG A 131 -5.44 6.62 8.78
N TYR A 132 -5.64 7.54 9.74
CA TYR A 132 -6.30 7.21 11.01
C TYR A 132 -7.70 6.67 10.75
N CYS A 133 -8.50 7.41 9.97
CA CYS A 133 -9.88 7.04 9.65
C CYS A 133 -9.95 5.64 9.00
N LEU A 134 -9.05 5.36 8.05
CA LEU A 134 -9.00 4.07 7.35
C LEU A 134 -8.49 2.93 8.24
N LEU A 135 -7.42 3.13 9.01
CA LEU A 135 -6.95 2.12 9.98
C LEU A 135 -8.04 1.82 11.01
N LYS A 136 -8.73 2.84 11.53
CA LYS A 136 -9.84 2.63 12.45
C LYS A 136 -11.01 1.89 11.79
N LYS A 137 -11.29 2.17 10.52
CA LYS A 137 -12.31 1.45 9.74
C LYS A 137 -11.93 -0.02 9.55
N ILE A 138 -10.66 -0.31 9.24
CA ILE A 138 -10.14 -1.68 9.14
C ILE A 138 -10.32 -2.40 10.48
N GLU A 139 -9.91 -1.77 11.59
CA GLU A 139 -10.07 -2.32 12.93
C GLU A 139 -11.54 -2.59 13.28
N GLU A 140 -12.44 -1.65 13.01
CA GLU A 140 -13.87 -1.80 13.27
C GLU A 140 -14.51 -2.92 12.43
N CYS A 141 -14.05 -3.13 11.19
CA CYS A 141 -14.58 -4.16 10.30
C CYS A 141 -13.98 -5.55 10.54
N ARG A 142 -12.72 -5.62 10.96
CA ARG A 142 -11.98 -6.88 11.18
C ARG A 142 -11.95 -7.32 12.65
N GLY A 143 -12.09 -6.38 13.57
CA GLY A 143 -11.92 -6.57 15.02
C GLY A 143 -10.48 -6.43 15.53
N SER A 144 -9.48 -6.33 14.64
CA SER A 144 -8.07 -6.21 14.99
C SER A 144 -7.24 -5.61 13.85
N LEU A 145 -6.09 -5.00 14.18
CA LEU A 145 -5.06 -4.55 13.24
C LEU A 145 -3.86 -5.49 13.16
N SER A 146 -3.93 -6.67 13.78
CA SER A 146 -2.84 -7.64 13.70
C SER A 146 -2.77 -8.25 12.30
N GLY A 147 -1.74 -7.97 11.50
CA GLY A 147 -1.70 -8.37 10.09
C GLY A 147 -0.42 -9.08 9.72
N LYS A 148 -0.52 -10.09 8.85
CA LYS A 148 0.63 -10.75 8.23
C LYS A 148 0.32 -11.26 6.82
N PHE A 149 1.32 -11.49 5.97
CA PHE A 149 1.12 -12.18 4.70
C PHE A 149 0.94 -13.68 4.92
N GLY A 150 1.72 -14.25 5.85
CA GLY A 150 1.78 -15.67 6.13
C GLY A 150 2.71 -16.42 5.18
N LYS A 151 2.49 -17.73 5.04
CA LYS A 151 3.32 -18.60 4.21
C LYS A 151 2.72 -18.80 2.82
N TYR A 152 3.58 -18.86 1.83
CA TYR A 152 3.26 -19.37 0.50
C TYR A 152 3.63 -20.86 0.46
N ASP A 153 2.72 -21.65 -0.08
CA ASP A 153 2.84 -23.10 -0.21
C ASP A 153 2.08 -23.52 -1.48
N ASP A 154 2.81 -24.06 -2.44
CA ASP A 154 2.26 -24.64 -3.67
C ASP A 154 2.40 -26.18 -3.71
N GLY A 155 2.86 -26.79 -2.61
CA GLY A 155 3.17 -28.22 -2.49
C GLY A 155 4.59 -28.59 -2.91
N HIS A 156 5.35 -27.67 -3.52
CA HIS A 156 6.73 -27.87 -3.95
C HIS A 156 7.69 -26.96 -3.18
N VAL A 157 7.31 -25.71 -2.99
CA VAL A 157 8.11 -24.66 -2.37
C VAL A 157 7.34 -24.03 -1.21
N PHE A 158 8.04 -23.87 -0.09
CA PHE A 158 7.54 -23.19 1.10
C PHE A 158 8.30 -21.88 1.29
N ILE A 159 7.60 -20.76 1.30
CA ILE A 159 8.20 -19.43 1.50
C ILE A 159 7.48 -18.71 2.62
N ASP A 160 8.22 -18.25 3.63
CA ASP A 160 7.70 -17.26 4.56
C ASP A 160 7.67 -15.88 3.89
N MET A 161 6.48 -15.36 3.59
CA MET A 161 6.36 -14.04 2.96
C MET A 161 6.63 -12.88 3.94
N ASP A 162 6.66 -13.16 5.24
CA ASP A 162 6.88 -12.18 6.31
C ASP A 162 8.38 -11.97 6.61
N GLN A 163 9.27 -12.74 5.95
CA GLN A 163 10.73 -12.73 6.15
C GLN A 163 11.43 -11.38 5.90
N TRP A 164 10.76 -10.43 5.23
CA TRP A 164 11.34 -9.17 4.79
C TRP A 164 11.17 -8.03 5.80
N TRP A 165 10.40 -8.24 6.87
CA TRP A 165 10.06 -7.17 7.79
C TRP A 165 11.14 -6.94 8.84
N PRO A 166 11.57 -5.68 9.06
CA PRO A 166 12.40 -5.32 10.19
C PRO A 166 11.69 -5.65 11.52
N GLU A 167 12.34 -6.45 12.37
CA GLU A 167 11.74 -6.93 13.64
C GLU A 167 11.38 -5.79 14.61
N GLU A 168 12.14 -4.69 14.61
CA GLU A 168 12.00 -3.59 15.57
C GLU A 168 10.76 -2.72 15.29
N ASP A 169 10.48 -2.42 14.02
CA ASP A 169 9.47 -1.43 13.62
C ASP A 169 8.15 -2.04 13.10
N TYR A 170 8.15 -3.31 12.68
CA TYR A 170 7.00 -3.97 12.03
C TYR A 170 6.35 -5.05 12.91
N VAL A 171 5.69 -4.60 13.98
CA VAL A 171 5.02 -5.47 14.96
C VAL A 171 3.77 -6.16 14.36
N GLU A 172 3.64 -7.47 14.60
CA GLU A 172 2.50 -8.28 14.13
C GLU A 172 1.20 -7.94 14.84
N VAL A 173 1.23 -7.85 16.18
CA VAL A 173 0.03 -7.66 17.00
C VAL A 173 -0.15 -6.18 17.29
N SER A 174 -1.29 -5.63 16.88
CA SER A 174 -1.59 -4.21 17.06
C SER A 174 -3.07 -3.95 17.25
N ASP A 175 -3.39 -2.95 18.05
CA ASP A 175 -4.71 -2.34 18.14
C ASP A 175 -4.60 -0.81 18.16
N LEU A 176 -5.70 -0.12 17.86
CA LEU A 176 -5.87 1.34 18.02
C LEU A 176 -6.70 1.63 19.27
N LYS A 177 -6.34 0.99 20.41
CA LYS A 177 -6.89 1.38 21.72
C LYS A 177 -6.27 2.67 22.25
N GLU A 178 -5.08 3.01 21.78
CA GLU A 178 -4.35 4.22 22.14
C GLU A 178 -3.89 4.97 20.88
N TRP A 179 -3.68 6.28 21.02
CA TRP A 179 -3.10 7.09 19.95
C TRP A 179 -1.70 6.59 19.57
N ARG A 180 -1.37 6.73 18.27
CA ARG A 180 -0.07 6.37 17.70
C ARG A 180 1.06 7.35 18.06
N THR A 181 0.76 8.33 18.89
CA THR A 181 1.67 9.37 19.36
C THR A 181 2.34 8.92 20.68
N PRO A 182 3.58 9.36 20.94
CA PRO A 182 4.25 9.11 22.21
C PRO A 182 3.47 9.61 23.44
N ASN A 183 3.77 9.02 24.62
CA ASN A 183 3.14 9.37 25.89
C ASN A 183 3.93 10.44 26.67
N ASN A 184 4.36 11.50 26.00
CA ASN A 184 5.06 12.65 26.58
C ASN A 184 4.45 13.94 26.02
N ARG A 185 4.53 15.03 26.80
CA ARG A 185 4.03 16.35 26.38
C ARG A 185 4.89 16.93 25.25
N ASP A 186 6.21 16.78 25.36
CA ASP A 186 7.19 17.40 24.45
C ASP A 186 7.13 16.84 23.02
N SER A 187 6.40 15.75 22.80
CA SER A 187 6.13 15.26 21.44
C SER A 187 4.86 15.81 20.82
N TYR A 188 4.19 16.80 21.42
CA TYR A 188 3.02 17.43 20.81
C TYR A 188 3.34 18.90 20.48
N PRO A 189 2.72 19.46 19.43
CA PRO A 189 2.88 20.87 19.14
C PRO A 189 2.38 21.71 20.32
N ALA A 190 3.02 22.85 20.56
CA ALA A 190 2.47 23.88 21.42
C ALA A 190 1.16 24.40 20.80
N VAL A 191 0.07 24.42 21.56
CA VAL A 191 -1.25 24.78 21.04
C VAL A 191 -1.71 26.07 21.69
N MET A 192 -2.10 27.06 20.89
CA MET A 192 -2.63 28.33 21.38
C MET A 192 -3.95 28.67 20.70
N ARG A 193 -4.96 29.02 21.49
CA ARG A 193 -6.24 29.47 20.95
C ARG A 193 -6.10 30.90 20.44
N LEU A 194 -6.51 31.12 19.20
CA LEU A 194 -6.59 32.44 18.61
C LEU A 194 -7.96 33.06 18.88
N THR A 195 -8.04 33.95 19.88
CA THR A 195 -9.25 34.72 20.21
C THR A 195 -9.27 36.09 19.55
N ASP A 196 -8.10 36.65 19.26
CA ASP A 196 -7.97 38.00 18.74
C ASP A 196 -8.25 38.06 17.23
N SER A 197 -8.59 39.27 16.76
CA SER A 197 -8.81 39.53 15.32
C SER A 197 -7.52 39.49 14.51
N VAL A 198 -6.36 39.68 15.15
CA VAL A 198 -5.04 39.61 14.54
C VAL A 198 -4.16 38.62 15.32
N PRO A 199 -3.36 37.79 14.62
CA PRO A 199 -2.40 36.89 15.27
C PRO A 199 -1.21 37.67 15.81
N ALA A 200 -0.65 37.19 16.93
CA ALA A 200 0.52 37.78 17.57
C ALA A 200 1.85 37.25 17.00
N THR A 201 1.85 36.05 16.41
CA THR A 201 3.03 35.35 15.92
C THR A 201 2.85 34.86 14.49
N GLU A 202 3.96 34.51 13.83
CA GLU A 202 3.97 33.97 12.47
C GLU A 202 3.69 32.47 12.37
N ASP A 203 3.37 31.82 13.49
CA ASP A 203 3.16 30.38 13.57
C ASP A 203 2.01 29.90 12.68
N ASP A 204 1.96 28.59 12.45
CA ASP A 204 0.91 27.94 11.69
C ASP A 204 -0.44 28.13 12.39
N ALA A 205 -1.44 28.61 11.65
CA ALA A 205 -2.77 28.86 12.19
C ALA A 205 -3.84 28.07 11.43
N ILE A 206 -4.52 27.16 12.10
CA ILE A 206 -5.63 26.36 11.54
C ILE A 206 -7.00 26.96 11.93
N ASN A 207 -8.01 26.79 11.06
CA ASN A 207 -9.39 27.18 11.37
C ASN A 207 -10.24 25.93 11.62
N VAL A 208 -10.82 25.84 12.82
CA VAL A 208 -11.65 24.71 13.26
C VAL A 208 -13.00 25.18 13.82
N ARG A 209 -13.44 26.41 13.51
CA ARG A 209 -14.70 26.99 14.04
C ARG A 209 -15.98 26.19 13.78
N GLU A 210 -16.07 25.40 12.70
CA GLU A 210 -17.26 24.61 12.37
C GLU A 210 -17.18 23.16 12.89
N LEU A 211 -16.08 22.79 13.55
CA LEU A 211 -15.90 21.47 14.13
C LEU A 211 -16.42 21.43 15.56
N THR A 212 -16.88 20.25 16.00
CA THR A 212 -17.14 20.04 17.44
C THR A 212 -15.82 20.04 18.22
N SER A 213 -15.88 20.19 19.55
CA SER A 213 -14.67 20.12 20.39
C SER A 213 -13.90 18.80 20.20
N GLU A 214 -14.60 17.68 20.06
CA GLU A 214 -13.98 16.37 19.82
C GLU A 214 -13.30 16.30 18.44
N GLU A 215 -13.91 16.88 17.41
CA GLU A 215 -13.36 16.89 16.05
C GLU A 215 -12.17 17.84 15.93
N ALA A 216 -12.25 19.01 16.54
CA ALA A 216 -11.14 19.95 16.60
C ALA A 216 -9.95 19.34 17.36
N ALA A 217 -10.23 18.63 18.46
CA ALA A 217 -9.20 17.89 19.19
C ALA A 217 -8.53 16.84 18.32
N PHE A 218 -9.31 16.07 17.54
CA PHE A 218 -8.77 15.11 16.58
C PHE A 218 -7.83 15.76 15.57
N VAL A 219 -8.21 16.89 14.96
CA VAL A 219 -7.35 17.62 14.00
C VAL A 219 -6.01 17.99 14.64
N ILE A 220 -6.02 18.52 15.86
CA ILE A 220 -4.80 18.92 16.56
C ILE A 220 -3.93 17.71 16.91
N TYR A 221 -4.53 16.61 17.37
CA TYR A 221 -3.82 15.35 17.64
C TYR A 221 -3.12 14.77 16.39
N MET A 222 -3.65 15.03 15.19
CA MET A 222 -3.05 14.56 13.93
C MET A 222 -1.81 15.38 13.49
N LEU A 223 -1.48 16.48 14.17
CA LEU A 223 -0.24 17.24 13.98
C LEU A 223 0.94 16.66 14.76
N ALA A 224 0.67 15.85 15.78
CA ALA A 224 1.67 15.16 16.58
C ALA A 224 2.40 14.06 15.77
N PRO A 225 3.60 13.63 16.17
CA PRO A 225 4.34 12.58 15.49
C PRO A 225 3.58 11.27 15.57
N TRP A 226 3.65 10.50 14.49
CA TRP A 226 3.01 9.21 14.40
C TRP A 226 4.07 8.13 14.41
N THR A 227 3.96 7.21 15.35
CA THR A 227 4.84 6.06 15.47
C THR A 227 4.11 4.83 14.92
N ARG A 228 4.73 4.15 13.96
CA ARG A 228 4.28 2.85 13.46
C ARG A 228 4.11 1.87 14.62
N ARG A 229 3.02 1.11 14.64
CA ARG A 229 2.80 0.02 15.60
C ARG A 229 2.15 -1.21 14.96
N SER A 230 2.11 -1.28 13.64
CA SER A 230 1.54 -2.39 12.88
C SER A 230 2.23 -2.54 11.54
N ARG A 231 2.02 -3.70 10.91
CA ARG A 231 2.47 -4.01 9.55
C ARG A 231 1.64 -3.38 8.44
N HIS A 232 0.58 -2.63 8.78
CA HIS A 232 -0.24 -1.96 7.77
C HIS A 232 0.57 -0.89 7.03
N ARG A 233 0.41 -0.84 5.70
CA ARG A 233 1.07 0.15 4.84
C ARG A 233 0.69 1.57 5.23
N LEU A 234 -0.54 1.78 5.69
CA LEU A 234 -1.05 3.08 6.16
C LEU A 234 -0.48 3.52 7.51
N ASP A 235 0.13 2.63 8.29
CA ASP A 235 0.65 2.91 9.64
C ASP A 235 2.13 3.34 9.61
N PHE A 236 2.54 4.06 8.57
CA PHE A 236 3.91 4.58 8.44
C PHE A 236 4.22 5.67 9.48
N SER A 237 5.48 5.77 9.89
CA SER A 237 5.90 6.80 10.83
C SER A 237 5.95 8.18 10.16
N THR A 238 5.59 9.23 10.90
CA THR A 238 5.78 10.63 10.47
C THR A 238 6.28 11.48 11.63
N PRO A 239 7.14 12.47 11.38
CA PRO A 239 7.55 13.41 12.42
C PRO A 239 6.36 14.28 12.84
N MET A 240 6.58 15.08 13.89
CA MET A 240 5.66 16.15 14.27
C MET A 240 5.57 17.14 13.11
N LEU A 241 4.34 17.53 12.73
CA LEU A 241 4.11 18.32 11.52
C LEU A 241 4.45 19.80 11.70
N THR A 242 4.32 20.32 12.92
CA THR A 242 4.72 21.68 13.31
C THR A 242 5.06 21.72 14.79
N GLU A 243 5.91 22.65 15.21
CA GLU A 243 6.28 22.81 16.62
C GLU A 243 5.23 23.58 17.42
N GLN A 244 4.54 24.51 16.76
CA GLN A 244 3.51 25.35 17.38
C GLN A 244 2.35 25.57 16.40
N VAL A 245 1.13 25.49 16.92
CA VAL A 245 -0.08 25.72 16.15
C VAL A 245 -1.04 26.65 16.88
N LEU A 246 -1.45 27.71 16.19
CA LEU A 246 -2.58 28.54 16.55
C LEU A 246 -3.85 27.90 16.02
N TYR A 247 -4.93 27.86 16.81
CA TYR A 247 -6.22 27.37 16.34
C TYR A 247 -7.31 28.41 16.55
N ARG A 248 -8.07 28.68 15.50
CA ARG A 248 -9.26 29.55 15.57
C ARG A 248 -10.50 28.70 15.80
N SER A 249 -11.16 28.92 16.94
CA SER A 249 -12.35 28.18 17.38
C SER A 249 -13.30 29.09 18.17
N ASN A 250 -14.61 28.84 18.05
CA ASN A 250 -15.66 29.56 18.77
C ASN A 250 -15.62 29.26 20.28
N ALA A 251 -15.18 28.06 20.66
CA ALA A 251 -15.02 27.63 22.04
C ALA A 251 -13.62 27.03 22.28
N MET A 252 -13.21 26.96 23.54
CA MET A 252 -11.99 26.25 23.92
C MET A 252 -12.14 24.75 23.59
N VAL A 253 -11.10 24.16 23.02
CA VAL A 253 -11.10 22.75 22.64
C VAL A 253 -10.72 21.90 23.85
N VAL A 254 -11.73 21.31 24.48
CA VAL A 254 -11.59 20.51 25.71
C VAL A 254 -10.75 19.26 25.45
N GLY A 255 -9.90 18.91 26.40
CA GLY A 255 -9.10 17.66 26.38
C GLY A 255 -7.78 17.73 25.62
N VAL A 256 -7.50 18.83 24.90
CA VAL A 256 -6.18 19.07 24.29
C VAL A 256 -5.40 20.11 25.09
N THR A 257 -5.98 21.30 25.27
CA THR A 257 -5.37 22.39 26.04
C THR A 257 -5.22 22.01 27.51
N ASP A 258 -6.25 21.39 28.10
CA ASP A 258 -6.23 20.98 29.51
C ASP A 258 -5.15 19.92 29.81
N TRP A 259 -4.79 19.12 28.80
CA TRP A 259 -3.76 18.09 28.91
C TRP A 259 -2.36 18.68 28.64
N LEU A 260 -2.22 19.56 27.64
CA LEU A 260 -0.95 20.18 27.27
C LEU A 260 -0.50 21.29 28.22
N GLU A 261 -1.39 21.94 28.96
CA GLU A 261 -1.05 23.06 29.85
C GLU A 261 -0.54 22.60 31.24
N LYS A 262 -0.77 21.35 31.64
CA LYS A 262 -0.41 20.85 32.98
C LYS A 262 1.03 20.29 33.04
N GLU A 263 1.76 20.59 34.12
CA GLU A 263 3.23 20.40 34.24
C GLU A 263 3.73 18.99 34.64
N LYS A 264 2.89 18.01 34.99
CA LYS A 264 3.37 16.68 35.46
C LYS A 264 2.54 15.52 34.93
N ASP A 265 3.19 14.36 34.73
CA ASP A 265 2.65 13.05 34.34
C ASP A 265 1.19 12.82 34.77
N PHE A 266 0.24 13.10 33.86
CA PHE A 266 -1.18 12.88 34.10
C PHE A 266 -1.59 11.43 33.79
N PRO A 267 -2.56 10.84 34.53
CA PRO A 267 -3.11 9.53 34.23
C PRO A 267 -3.69 9.48 32.81
N ARG A 268 -3.53 8.34 32.12
CA ARG A 268 -4.07 8.09 30.76
C ARG A 268 -5.56 8.44 30.58
N ALA A 269 -6.33 8.49 31.67
CA ALA A 269 -7.76 8.75 31.68
C ALA A 269 -8.17 10.17 31.25
N GLU A 270 -7.29 11.17 31.33
CA GLU A 270 -7.58 12.57 30.96
C GLU A 270 -7.22 12.92 29.51
N ARG A 271 -6.64 12.00 28.74
CA ARG A 271 -6.35 12.19 27.31
C ARG A 271 -7.63 12.10 26.47
N MET A 272 -7.59 12.72 25.30
CA MET A 272 -8.60 12.47 24.27
C MET A 272 -8.67 10.95 24.00
N LYS A 273 -9.88 10.39 24.06
CA LYS A 273 -10.09 8.99 23.69
C LYS A 273 -10.00 8.84 22.18
N VAL A 274 -9.47 7.72 21.72
CA VAL A 274 -9.54 7.35 20.31
C VAL A 274 -10.99 7.32 19.83
N ILE A 275 -11.24 7.99 18.71
CA ILE A 275 -12.58 8.16 18.13
C ILE A 275 -12.88 7.10 17.06
N SER A 276 -14.15 6.90 16.75
CA SER A 276 -14.58 5.98 15.68
C SER A 276 -14.23 6.51 14.29
N SER A 277 -14.16 5.60 13.31
CA SER A 277 -13.89 5.94 11.91
C SER A 277 -14.92 6.93 11.35
N LYS A 278 -16.19 6.78 11.75
CA LYS A 278 -17.30 7.65 11.36
C LYS A 278 -17.11 9.09 11.86
N THR A 279 -16.66 9.26 13.10
CA THR A 279 -16.42 10.58 13.69
C THR A 279 -15.21 11.24 13.05
N ALA A 280 -14.13 10.48 12.86
CA ALA A 280 -12.94 10.95 12.13
C ALA A 280 -13.28 11.39 10.70
N TRP A 281 -14.10 10.62 9.98
CA TRP A 281 -14.54 10.99 8.63
C TRP A 281 -15.38 12.27 8.61
N ARG A 282 -16.27 12.44 9.59
CA ARG A 282 -17.06 13.67 9.72
C ARG A 282 -16.15 14.88 9.98
N ALA A 283 -15.15 14.73 10.85
CA ALA A 283 -14.16 15.76 11.15
C ALA A 283 -13.37 16.17 9.89
N ILE A 284 -12.86 15.20 9.13
CA ILE A 284 -12.16 15.44 7.85
C ILE A 284 -13.06 16.25 6.92
N LYS A 285 -14.32 15.85 6.79
CA LYS A 285 -15.23 16.51 5.86
C LYS A 285 -15.54 17.94 6.26
N ALA A 286 -15.83 18.17 7.53
CA ALA A 286 -16.06 19.51 8.07
C ALA A 286 -14.81 20.39 7.89
N TYR A 287 -13.63 19.86 8.22
CA TYR A 287 -12.38 20.59 8.10
C TYR A 287 -12.06 21.00 6.66
N VAL A 288 -12.17 20.07 5.70
CA VAL A 288 -11.92 20.34 4.27
C VAL A 288 -12.94 21.32 3.71
N ALA A 289 -14.23 21.18 4.04
CA ALA A 289 -15.28 22.06 3.54
C ALA A 289 -15.15 23.48 4.10
N GLN A 290 -14.95 23.60 5.42
CA GLN A 290 -14.80 24.89 6.09
C GLN A 290 -13.57 25.65 5.56
N ASN A 291 -12.45 24.95 5.41
CA ASN A 291 -11.19 25.56 4.94
C ASN A 291 -11.09 25.61 3.41
N ARG A 292 -12.07 25.05 2.68
CA ARG A 292 -12.16 25.02 1.21
C ARG A 292 -10.95 24.38 0.52
N MET A 293 -10.34 23.38 1.16
CA MET A 293 -9.06 22.78 0.75
C MET A 293 -9.25 21.55 -0.15
N TYR A 294 -10.08 21.69 -1.18
CA TYR A 294 -10.43 20.55 -2.04
C TYR A 294 -9.22 20.01 -2.81
N GLU A 295 -8.28 20.87 -3.21
CA GLU A 295 -7.05 20.46 -3.88
C GLU A 295 -6.12 19.67 -2.95
N HIS A 296 -5.84 20.19 -1.74
CA HIS A 296 -5.03 19.46 -0.75
C HIS A 296 -5.65 18.10 -0.41
N PHE A 297 -6.98 18.05 -0.32
CA PHE A 297 -7.70 16.81 -0.08
C PHE A 297 -7.59 15.83 -1.27
N SER A 298 -7.69 16.31 -2.51
CA SER A 298 -7.44 15.52 -3.73
C SER A 298 -6.04 14.91 -3.73
N THR A 299 -5.01 15.70 -3.43
CA THR A 299 -3.63 15.21 -3.32
C THR A 299 -3.48 14.18 -2.19
N ALA A 300 -4.03 14.44 -1.01
CA ALA A 300 -3.97 13.48 0.11
C ALA A 300 -4.67 12.16 -0.22
N MET A 301 -5.80 12.21 -0.94
CA MET A 301 -6.50 11.01 -1.41
C MET A 301 -5.69 10.22 -2.44
N TYR A 302 -5.01 10.90 -3.37
CA TYR A 302 -4.12 10.25 -4.33
C TYR A 302 -3.01 9.47 -3.60
N LEU A 303 -2.36 10.12 -2.63
CA LEU A 303 -1.32 9.50 -1.82
C LEU A 303 -1.86 8.29 -1.06
N ILE A 304 -2.94 8.44 -0.29
CA ILE A 304 -3.56 7.34 0.45
C ILE A 304 -4.00 6.19 -0.46
N GLY A 305 -4.58 6.49 -1.62
CA GLY A 305 -4.98 5.50 -2.61
C GLY A 305 -3.80 4.71 -3.15
N ALA A 306 -2.66 5.35 -3.36
CA ALA A 306 -1.43 4.70 -3.79
C ALA A 306 -0.77 3.83 -2.70
N CYS A 307 -1.03 4.14 -1.42
CA CYS A 307 -0.39 3.46 -0.29
C CYS A 307 -1.15 2.26 0.26
N MET A 308 -2.49 2.30 0.26
CA MET A 308 -3.30 1.44 1.13
C MET A 308 -3.20 -0.07 0.85
N TYR A 309 -3.09 -0.46 -0.42
CA TYR A 309 -3.12 -1.86 -0.83
C TYR A 309 -1.90 -2.28 -1.65
N GLN A 310 -1.65 -3.59 -1.65
CA GLN A 310 -0.84 -4.27 -2.66
C GLN A 310 -1.42 -5.66 -2.95
N PHE A 311 -0.97 -6.29 -4.04
CA PHE A 311 -1.26 -7.70 -4.26
C PHE A 311 -0.65 -8.55 -3.12
N LYS A 312 -1.40 -9.54 -2.62
CA LYS A 312 -0.78 -10.68 -1.95
C LYS A 312 -0.33 -11.64 -3.07
N PRO A 313 0.98 -11.92 -3.18
CA PRO A 313 1.48 -12.78 -4.25
C PRO A 313 0.90 -14.18 -4.24
N VAL A 314 0.78 -14.77 -5.44
CA VAL A 314 0.18 -16.10 -5.67
C VAL A 314 1.13 -17.08 -6.39
N THR A 315 2.35 -16.65 -6.70
CA THR A 315 3.44 -17.52 -7.21
C THR A 315 4.68 -17.35 -6.34
N ALA A 316 5.56 -18.35 -6.34
CA ALA A 316 6.78 -18.36 -5.54
C ALA A 316 7.67 -17.14 -5.84
N GLU A 317 7.91 -16.84 -7.11
CA GLU A 317 8.72 -15.70 -7.55
C GLU A 317 8.05 -14.37 -7.18
N ALA A 318 6.73 -14.30 -7.35
CA ALA A 318 5.97 -13.10 -7.05
C ALA A 318 6.03 -12.73 -5.56
N THR A 319 6.35 -13.66 -4.65
CA THR A 319 6.53 -13.34 -3.22
C THR A 319 7.61 -12.29 -2.96
N TRP A 320 8.54 -12.08 -3.91
CA TRP A 320 9.51 -10.99 -3.83
C TRP A 320 8.86 -9.61 -3.75
N TRP A 321 7.63 -9.42 -4.25
CA TRP A 321 6.89 -8.16 -4.08
C TRP A 321 6.70 -7.76 -2.62
N CYS A 322 6.71 -8.72 -1.68
CA CYS A 322 6.64 -8.44 -0.25
C CYS A 322 7.91 -7.74 0.28
N SER A 323 9.05 -7.87 -0.41
CA SER A 323 10.32 -7.18 -0.07
C SER A 323 10.33 -5.71 -0.45
N GLN A 324 9.36 -5.24 -1.24
CA GLN A 324 9.40 -3.92 -1.85
C GLN A 324 9.04 -2.84 -0.84
N GLU A 325 10.02 -2.00 -0.50
CA GLU A 325 9.81 -0.80 0.29
C GLU A 325 9.30 0.35 -0.58
N TRP A 326 8.03 0.66 -0.42
CA TRP A 326 7.41 1.81 -1.08
C TRP A 326 7.67 3.08 -0.28
N CYS A 327 8.00 4.16 -0.97
CA CYS A 327 8.29 5.45 -0.36
C CYS A 327 7.26 6.49 -0.81
N MET A 328 6.85 7.36 0.12
CA MET A 328 6.01 8.51 -0.16
C MET A 328 6.69 9.80 0.29
N THR A 329 6.66 10.82 -0.56
CA THR A 329 7.03 12.17 -0.17
C THR A 329 5.77 13.00 0.01
N MET A 330 5.67 13.71 1.14
CA MET A 330 4.61 14.66 1.43
C MET A 330 5.19 16.06 1.61
N PRO A 331 4.50 17.12 1.20
CA PRO A 331 4.95 18.48 1.45
C PRO A 331 4.85 18.82 2.96
N LYS A 332 5.73 19.71 3.42
CA LYS A 332 5.72 20.22 4.79
C LYS A 332 4.38 20.87 5.12
N PHE A 333 3.85 20.58 6.31
CA PHE A 333 2.65 21.25 6.82
C PHE A 333 2.93 22.72 7.08
N GLN A 334 2.07 23.59 6.55
CA GLN A 334 2.06 25.03 6.84
C GLN A 334 0.61 25.51 6.78
N SER A 335 0.21 26.44 7.65
CA SER A 335 -1.18 26.91 7.65
C SER A 335 -1.32 28.39 7.93
N ILE A 336 -2.06 29.09 7.07
CA ILE A 336 -2.43 30.49 7.30
C ILE A 336 -3.93 30.71 7.46
N ARG A 337 -4.75 29.68 7.19
CA ARG A 337 -6.22 29.79 7.10
C ARG A 337 -6.90 30.21 8.40
N GLY A 338 -6.27 29.93 9.54
CA GLY A 338 -6.72 30.36 10.86
C GLY A 338 -6.28 31.77 11.26
N ARG A 339 -5.28 32.38 10.60
CA ARG A 339 -4.66 33.64 11.04
C ARG A 339 -5.69 34.76 11.17
N TYR A 340 -6.54 34.93 10.16
CA TYR A 340 -7.60 35.95 10.15
C TYR A 340 -8.92 35.34 9.77
N GLU A 341 -10.00 35.86 10.34
CA GLU A 341 -11.34 35.33 10.07
C GLU A 341 -11.75 35.51 8.60
N LEU A 342 -11.33 36.62 8.00
CA LEU A 342 -11.63 37.01 6.63
C LEU A 342 -11.00 36.11 5.56
N MET A 343 -10.00 35.29 5.92
CA MET A 343 -9.31 34.41 4.96
C MET A 343 -10.26 33.40 4.31
N LEU A 344 -11.32 33.02 5.01
CA LEU A 344 -12.27 32.00 4.57
C LEU A 344 -13.71 32.51 4.44
N PHE A 345 -13.93 33.82 4.63
CA PHE A 345 -15.23 34.44 4.38
C PHE A 345 -15.44 34.72 2.88
N ASP A 346 -16.69 34.95 2.48
CA ASP A 346 -17.10 35.30 1.12
C ASP A 346 -16.69 34.27 0.05
N ILE A 347 -16.38 34.75 -1.16
CA ILE A 347 -16.17 33.96 -2.37
C ILE A 347 -14.74 33.41 -2.38
N PRO A 348 -14.55 32.09 -2.51
CA PRO A 348 -13.21 31.51 -2.65
C PRO A 348 -12.63 31.76 -4.04
N ALA A 349 -11.31 31.89 -4.13
CA ALA A 349 -10.59 31.96 -5.40
C ALA A 349 -9.93 30.63 -5.76
N LEU A 350 -9.60 30.51 -7.06
CA LEU A 350 -8.70 29.50 -7.63
C LEU A 350 -9.10 28.03 -7.38
N ILE A 351 -10.36 27.74 -7.02
CA ILE A 351 -10.76 26.35 -6.77
C ILE A 351 -10.73 25.53 -8.08
N SER A 352 -9.89 24.49 -8.09
CA SER A 352 -9.82 23.51 -9.17
C SER A 352 -11.14 22.75 -9.36
N HIS A 353 -11.72 22.84 -10.58
CA HIS A 353 -12.89 22.05 -10.97
C HIS A 353 -12.66 20.53 -10.84
N ARG A 354 -11.42 20.07 -11.09
CA ARG A 354 -11.02 18.66 -10.91
C ARG A 354 -11.19 18.26 -9.45
N ALA A 355 -10.60 19.02 -8.54
CA ALA A 355 -10.61 18.73 -7.10
C ALA A 355 -12.05 18.77 -6.53
N LEU A 356 -12.90 19.69 -7.00
CA LEU A 356 -14.31 19.72 -6.62
C LEU A 356 -15.10 18.51 -7.10
N ARG A 357 -14.85 18.02 -8.33
CA ARG A 357 -15.49 16.80 -8.84
C ARG A 357 -15.08 15.57 -8.02
N GLU A 358 -13.80 15.46 -7.67
CA GLU A 358 -13.29 14.36 -6.84
C GLU A 358 -13.84 14.43 -5.41
N TRP A 359 -13.90 15.63 -4.84
CA TRP A 359 -14.57 15.87 -3.56
C TRP A 359 -16.05 15.45 -3.60
N GLY A 360 -16.79 15.88 -4.62
CA GLY A 360 -18.21 15.50 -4.79
C GLY A 360 -18.40 14.00 -4.99
N PHE A 361 -17.45 13.34 -5.66
CA PHE A 361 -17.46 11.88 -5.81
C PHE A 361 -17.27 11.17 -4.47
N ILE A 362 -16.32 11.60 -3.64
CA ILE A 362 -15.83 10.84 -2.46
C ILE A 362 -16.49 11.25 -1.14
N ASN A 363 -16.90 12.52 -0.95
CA ASN A 363 -17.38 13.00 0.36
C ASN A 363 -18.60 12.22 0.92
N GLY A 364 -19.34 11.54 0.04
CA GLY A 364 -20.50 10.75 0.41
C GLY A 364 -20.16 9.45 1.12
N GLN A 365 -19.08 8.75 0.74
CA GLN A 365 -18.85 7.34 1.12
C GLN A 365 -17.35 6.97 1.12
N LEU A 366 -16.86 6.45 2.26
CA LEU A 366 -15.48 5.92 2.39
C LEU A 366 -15.22 4.73 1.45
N ASP A 367 -16.24 3.95 1.12
CA ASP A 367 -16.14 2.77 0.26
C ASP A 367 -15.65 3.14 -1.16
N LYS A 368 -15.88 4.38 -1.61
CA LYS A 368 -15.35 4.88 -2.89
C LYS A 368 -13.84 5.11 -2.84
N LEU A 369 -13.32 5.58 -1.71
CA LEU A 369 -11.87 5.69 -1.48
C LEU A 369 -11.23 4.30 -1.43
N ASN A 370 -11.90 3.33 -0.82
CA ASN A 370 -11.47 1.93 -0.79
C ASN A 370 -11.37 1.32 -2.20
N LEU A 371 -12.42 1.49 -3.03
CA LEU A 371 -12.40 1.05 -4.43
C LEU A 371 -11.26 1.70 -5.21
N MET A 372 -11.09 3.02 -5.05
CA MET A 372 -10.03 3.76 -5.73
C MET A 372 -8.65 3.23 -5.35
N ALA A 373 -8.39 2.97 -4.07
CA ALA A 373 -7.12 2.44 -3.59
C ALA A 373 -6.82 1.06 -4.18
N LEU A 374 -7.80 0.16 -4.22
CA LEU A 374 -7.65 -1.16 -4.81
C LEU A 374 -7.36 -1.09 -6.31
N ILE A 375 -8.07 -0.24 -7.06
CA ILE A 375 -7.85 -0.03 -8.51
C ILE A 375 -6.46 0.56 -8.78
N MET A 376 -6.04 1.57 -8.00
CA MET A 376 -4.72 2.20 -8.15
C MET A 376 -3.60 1.19 -7.90
N ALA A 377 -3.69 0.42 -6.81
CA ALA A 377 -2.71 -0.61 -6.48
C ALA A 377 -2.59 -1.68 -7.58
N GLN A 378 -3.73 -2.18 -8.08
CA GLN A 378 -3.74 -3.16 -9.17
C GLN A 378 -3.12 -2.57 -10.44
N ALA A 379 -3.50 -1.36 -10.83
CA ALA A 379 -3.00 -0.72 -12.05
C ALA A 379 -1.49 -0.47 -12.00
N ALA A 380 -0.97 0.09 -10.90
CA ALA A 380 0.45 0.44 -10.77
C ALA A 380 1.33 -0.81 -10.74
N GLN A 381 1.00 -1.80 -9.92
CA GLN A 381 1.82 -3.02 -9.77
C GLN A 381 1.76 -3.89 -11.04
N THR A 382 0.60 -3.98 -11.71
CA THR A 382 0.52 -4.63 -13.02
C THR A 382 1.36 -3.88 -14.05
N GLY A 383 1.31 -2.55 -14.11
CA GLY A 383 2.08 -1.80 -15.10
C GLY A 383 3.59 -1.91 -14.93
N MET A 384 4.08 -1.91 -13.69
CA MET A 384 5.48 -2.23 -13.37
C MET A 384 5.87 -3.62 -13.93
N ALA A 385 5.07 -4.64 -13.64
CA ALA A 385 5.34 -6.01 -14.10
C ALA A 385 5.21 -6.18 -15.62
N VAL A 386 4.26 -5.49 -16.27
CA VAL A 386 4.11 -5.46 -17.74
C VAL A 386 5.39 -4.96 -18.38
N ARG A 387 5.96 -3.88 -17.84
CA ARG A 387 7.18 -3.27 -18.39
C ARG A 387 8.35 -4.26 -18.36
N ALA A 388 8.57 -4.91 -17.22
CA ALA A 388 9.57 -5.95 -17.07
C ALA A 388 9.31 -7.17 -17.97
N ALA A 389 8.06 -7.65 -18.02
CA ALA A 389 7.68 -8.79 -18.84
C ALA A 389 7.87 -8.53 -20.34
N ARG A 390 7.62 -7.32 -20.81
CA ARG A 390 7.87 -6.94 -22.20
C ARG A 390 9.36 -6.90 -22.51
N ARG A 391 10.20 -6.37 -21.62
CA ARG A 391 11.66 -6.49 -21.75
C ARG A 391 12.13 -7.95 -21.71
N GLY A 392 11.45 -8.83 -20.96
CA GLY A 392 11.78 -10.26 -20.92
C GLY A 392 11.24 -11.09 -22.11
N MET A 393 10.32 -10.56 -22.92
CA MET A 393 9.72 -11.28 -24.06
C MET A 393 10.04 -10.70 -25.43
N GLU A 394 10.35 -9.40 -25.52
CA GLU A 394 10.51 -8.67 -26.77
C GLU A 394 11.95 -8.19 -26.96
N GLU A 395 12.53 -8.46 -28.13
CA GLU A 395 13.78 -7.87 -28.58
C GLU A 395 13.50 -6.39 -28.97
N ASP A 396 13.86 -5.48 -28.07
CA ASP A 396 13.79 -4.02 -28.24
C ASP A 396 12.38 -3.37 -28.37
N PRO A 397 11.58 -3.33 -27.28
CA PRO A 397 10.24 -2.72 -27.28
C PRO A 397 10.29 -1.17 -27.37
N ASN A 398 10.30 -0.66 -28.61
CA ASN A 398 10.42 0.77 -28.95
C ASN A 398 9.48 1.74 -28.21
N ASP A 399 8.27 1.32 -27.86
CA ASP A 399 7.33 2.18 -27.13
C ASP A 399 7.69 2.33 -25.65
N LEU A 400 8.36 1.35 -25.04
CA LEU A 400 8.86 1.46 -23.66
C LEU A 400 10.04 2.44 -23.55
N HIS A 401 10.89 2.52 -24.57
CA HIS A 401 11.98 3.50 -24.63
C HIS A 401 11.47 4.94 -24.62
N LYS A 402 10.32 5.21 -25.26
CA LYS A 402 9.73 6.56 -25.29
C LYS A 402 9.26 7.04 -23.92
N THR A 403 8.85 6.11 -23.06
CA THR A 403 8.30 6.43 -21.73
C THR A 403 9.32 6.25 -20.60
N GLU A 404 10.55 5.83 -20.90
CA GLU A 404 11.62 5.59 -19.91
C GLU A 404 11.96 6.85 -19.09
N GLY A 405 12.01 8.01 -19.73
CA GLY A 405 12.27 9.28 -19.05
C GLY A 405 11.20 9.63 -18.02
N GLU A 406 9.91 9.48 -18.37
CA GLU A 406 8.79 9.71 -17.46
C GLU A 406 8.72 8.67 -16.34
N TYR A 407 9.17 7.45 -16.62
CA TYR A 407 9.22 6.36 -15.65
C TYR A 407 10.35 6.54 -14.63
N SER A 408 11.47 7.14 -15.06
CA SER A 408 12.64 7.41 -14.21
C SER A 408 12.43 8.57 -13.23
N MET A 409 11.40 9.40 -13.46
CA MET A 409 11.08 10.52 -12.59
C MET A 409 10.21 10.09 -11.41
N VAL A 410 10.71 10.28 -10.18
CA VAL A 410 10.00 9.88 -8.94
C VAL A 410 8.61 10.49 -8.78
N HIS A 411 8.40 11.70 -9.30
CA HIS A 411 7.14 12.43 -9.15
C HIS A 411 6.01 11.93 -10.08
N THR A 412 6.37 11.25 -11.18
CA THR A 412 5.43 10.63 -12.13
C THR A 412 5.38 9.12 -12.01
N PHE A 413 6.40 8.49 -11.40
CA PHE A 413 6.60 7.03 -11.33
C PHE A 413 5.30 6.22 -11.15
N TYR A 414 4.53 6.48 -10.09
CA TYR A 414 3.32 5.72 -9.78
C TYR A 414 2.25 5.87 -10.87
N SER A 415 2.00 7.10 -11.32
CA SER A 415 1.04 7.40 -12.40
C SER A 415 1.49 6.82 -13.73
N THR A 416 2.78 6.92 -14.08
CA THR A 416 3.34 6.31 -15.28
C THR A 416 3.20 4.79 -15.23
N SER A 417 3.44 4.17 -14.07
CA SER A 417 3.20 2.74 -13.86
C SER A 417 1.74 2.36 -14.14
N MET A 418 0.77 3.11 -13.60
CA MET A 418 -0.64 2.88 -13.90
C MET A 418 -0.96 3.03 -15.40
N SER A 419 -0.41 4.08 -16.04
CA SER A 419 -0.60 4.34 -17.47
C SER A 419 -0.03 3.21 -18.32
N GLU A 420 1.12 2.65 -17.96
CA GLU A 420 1.72 1.53 -18.69
C GLU A 420 0.87 0.25 -18.62
N GLY A 421 0.33 -0.06 -17.44
CA GLY A 421 -0.54 -1.22 -17.27
C GLY A 421 -1.87 -1.07 -18.00
N MET A 422 -2.43 0.14 -18.03
CA MET A 422 -3.79 0.36 -18.51
C MET A 422 -3.88 0.91 -19.92
N LYS A 423 -2.81 1.51 -20.43
CA LYS A 423 -2.73 2.27 -21.69
C LYS A 423 -3.78 3.39 -21.78
N VAL A 424 -4.04 4.05 -20.65
CA VAL A 424 -4.91 5.23 -20.52
C VAL A 424 -4.25 6.28 -19.63
N ALA A 425 -4.68 7.54 -19.73
CA ALA A 425 -4.18 8.60 -18.88
C ALA A 425 -4.44 8.32 -17.39
N ALA A 426 -3.36 8.24 -16.61
CA ALA A 426 -3.41 8.03 -15.17
C ALA A 426 -3.54 9.36 -14.41
N PRO A 427 -4.20 9.37 -13.24
CA PRO A 427 -4.26 10.55 -12.40
C PRO A 427 -2.88 10.89 -11.81
N MET A 428 -2.56 12.18 -11.75
CA MET A 428 -1.41 12.73 -11.02
C MET A 428 -1.86 13.29 -9.66
N SER A 429 -0.92 13.39 -8.71
CA SER A 429 -1.15 13.99 -7.39
C SER A 429 -1.66 15.44 -7.46
N GLY A 430 -1.24 16.16 -8.50
CA GLY A 430 -1.61 17.56 -8.76
C GLY A 430 -0.87 18.58 -7.90
N MET A 431 0.14 18.15 -7.15
CA MET A 431 0.96 19.04 -6.32
C MET A 431 2.43 18.61 -6.39
N PRO A 432 3.39 19.56 -6.52
CA PRO A 432 4.81 19.23 -6.46
C PRO A 432 5.18 18.65 -5.08
N ASN A 433 6.21 17.82 -5.03
CA ASN A 433 6.68 17.15 -3.81
C ASN A 433 5.64 16.26 -3.10
N ALA A 434 4.60 15.83 -3.83
CA ALA A 434 3.62 14.85 -3.38
C ALA A 434 3.57 13.68 -4.36
N TYR A 435 4.27 12.58 -4.04
CA TYR A 435 4.38 11.41 -4.93
C TYR A 435 4.72 10.13 -4.16
N VAL A 436 4.53 8.99 -4.83
CA VAL A 436 4.82 7.64 -4.33
C VAL A 436 5.72 6.94 -5.34
N TYR A 437 6.74 6.23 -4.86
CA TYR A 437 7.69 5.51 -5.70
C TYR A 437 8.25 4.28 -4.98
N VAL A 438 9.04 3.50 -5.70
CA VAL A 438 9.86 2.40 -5.17
C VAL A 438 11.24 2.52 -5.80
N ASN A 439 12.28 2.07 -5.10
CA ASN A 439 13.66 2.14 -5.60
C ASN A 439 13.99 1.09 -6.66
N VAL A 440 12.99 0.31 -7.10
CA VAL A 440 13.16 -0.76 -8.08
C VAL A 440 12.84 -0.25 -9.47
N ARG A 441 13.78 -0.50 -10.39
CA ARG A 441 13.66 -0.21 -11.81
C ARG A 441 13.12 -1.46 -12.52
N PRO A 442 11.88 -1.43 -13.05
CA PRO A 442 11.30 -2.60 -13.70
C PRO A 442 11.95 -2.95 -15.03
N ASP A 443 12.63 -1.99 -15.66
CA ASP A 443 13.38 -2.20 -16.91
C ASP A 443 14.67 -3.00 -16.70
N ASP A 444 15.19 -3.05 -15.47
CA ASP A 444 16.50 -3.63 -15.20
C ASP A 444 16.41 -5.14 -15.02
N TYR A 445 17.26 -5.85 -15.75
CA TYR A 445 17.58 -7.24 -15.49
C TYR A 445 18.51 -7.34 -14.27
N VAL A 446 18.07 -8.01 -13.21
CA VAL A 446 18.82 -8.10 -11.93
C VAL A 446 19.15 -9.56 -11.62
N GLY A 447 20.29 -10.03 -12.12
CA GLY A 447 20.68 -11.45 -12.01
C GLY A 447 20.76 -12.01 -10.59
N ASN A 448 20.92 -11.16 -9.57
CA ASN A 448 20.97 -11.53 -8.15
C ASN A 448 19.66 -11.25 -7.39
N ARG A 449 18.51 -11.10 -8.08
CA ARG A 449 17.21 -11.02 -7.40
C ARG A 449 16.74 -12.43 -7.03
N TYR A 450 16.49 -12.65 -5.73
CA TYR A 450 16.09 -13.95 -5.20
C TYR A 450 15.03 -13.88 -4.10
N VAL A 451 14.31 -14.98 -3.91
CA VAL A 451 13.41 -15.25 -2.78
C VAL A 451 13.97 -16.38 -1.96
N MET A 452 14.07 -16.21 -0.63
CA MET A 452 14.48 -17.31 0.24
C MET A 452 13.31 -18.25 0.52
N THR A 453 13.59 -19.54 0.51
CA THR A 453 12.64 -20.62 0.79
C THR A 453 12.97 -21.28 2.13
N ASP A 454 12.01 -22.01 2.67
CA ASP A 454 12.16 -22.88 3.85
C ASP A 454 12.34 -24.36 3.46
N ASN A 455 12.53 -24.64 2.17
CA ASN A 455 12.81 -25.99 1.64
C ASN A 455 14.15 -26.54 2.15
N ASP A 456 14.25 -27.86 2.18
CA ASP A 456 15.51 -28.55 2.46
C ASP A 456 16.55 -28.27 1.35
N PRO A 457 17.77 -27.81 1.68
CA PRO A 457 18.87 -27.65 0.73
C PRO A 457 19.18 -28.88 -0.13
N GLU A 458 18.86 -30.08 0.34
CA GLU A 458 19.10 -31.33 -0.37
C GLU A 458 18.04 -31.65 -1.44
N GLU A 459 16.89 -30.96 -1.43
CA GLU A 459 15.75 -31.22 -2.33
C GLU A 459 15.53 -30.08 -3.33
N ILE A 460 16.35 -30.03 -4.40
CA ILE A 460 16.12 -29.13 -5.54
C ILE A 460 14.84 -29.55 -6.27
N GLN A 461 13.88 -28.62 -6.39
CA GLN A 461 12.58 -28.87 -7.00
C GLN A 461 12.63 -28.62 -8.52
N GLU A 462 12.07 -29.54 -9.31
CA GLU A 462 11.89 -29.35 -10.75
C GLU A 462 10.95 -28.17 -11.04
N GLY A 463 11.24 -27.41 -12.11
CA GLY A 463 10.45 -26.24 -12.53
C GLY A 463 10.92 -24.89 -12.00
N TYR A 464 11.73 -24.89 -10.93
CA TYR A 464 12.31 -23.68 -10.33
C TYR A 464 13.82 -23.60 -10.56
N GLU A 465 14.32 -22.40 -10.85
CA GLU A 465 15.76 -22.14 -10.85
C GLU A 465 16.20 -21.83 -9.42
N MET A 466 16.76 -22.84 -8.75
CA MET A 466 17.13 -22.79 -7.34
C MET A 466 18.64 -22.90 -7.12
N ASP A 467 19.15 -22.18 -6.13
CA ASP A 467 20.50 -22.33 -5.61
C ASP A 467 20.53 -22.28 -4.08
N VAL A 468 21.59 -22.82 -3.48
CA VAL A 468 21.77 -22.90 -2.03
C VAL A 468 22.70 -21.79 -1.57
N THR A 469 22.29 -21.04 -0.54
CA THR A 469 23.12 -20.01 0.08
C THR A 469 23.17 -20.18 1.59
N LYS A 470 24.29 -19.80 2.20
CA LYS A 470 24.42 -19.70 3.66
C LYS A 470 23.85 -18.38 4.13
N VAL A 471 22.96 -18.44 5.13
CA VAL A 471 22.37 -17.28 5.78
C VAL A 471 22.72 -17.32 7.26
N HIS A 472 23.25 -16.22 7.78
CA HIS A 472 23.37 -16.03 9.22
C HIS A 472 21.99 -15.66 9.78
N LEU A 473 21.39 -16.59 10.52
CA LEU A 473 20.13 -16.34 11.22
C LEU A 473 20.40 -16.16 12.70
N PHE A 474 19.79 -15.15 13.30
CA PHE A 474 19.77 -15.00 14.75
C PHE A 474 18.60 -15.81 15.28
N LYS A 475 18.87 -16.80 16.14
CA LYS A 475 17.82 -17.53 16.86
C LYS A 475 17.83 -17.11 18.31
N ASP A 476 16.63 -16.85 18.82
CA ASP A 476 16.36 -16.67 20.24
C ASP A 476 16.59 -17.99 20.98
N GLN A 477 17.64 -18.02 21.79
CA GLN A 477 17.97 -19.16 22.63
C GLN A 477 17.90 -18.75 24.10
N LEU A 478 17.14 -19.50 24.90
CA LEU A 478 17.07 -19.30 26.34
C LEU A 478 18.38 -19.81 26.97
N MET A 479 19.14 -18.91 27.61
CA MET A 479 20.42 -19.23 28.25
C MET A 479 20.40 -18.82 29.73
N GLU A 480 21.08 -19.60 30.57
CA GLU A 480 21.36 -19.23 31.97
C GLU A 480 22.54 -18.23 31.99
N LEU A 481 22.25 -16.94 32.14
CA LEU A 481 23.24 -15.87 32.15
C LEU A 481 23.40 -15.24 33.54
N ASP A 482 24.56 -14.65 33.76
CA ASP A 482 24.75 -13.74 34.89
C ASP A 482 24.02 -12.41 34.61
N PRO A 483 23.44 -11.74 35.63
CA PRO A 483 22.65 -10.53 35.42
C PRO A 483 23.46 -9.32 34.92
N ASP A 484 24.79 -9.43 34.92
CA ASP A 484 25.74 -8.45 34.40
C ASP A 484 26.36 -8.87 33.05
N ASP A 485 25.91 -9.99 32.46
CA ASP A 485 26.44 -10.50 31.20
C ASP A 485 26.28 -9.48 30.06
N GLU A 486 27.33 -9.34 29.24
CA GLU A 486 27.38 -8.36 28.16
C GLU A 486 26.32 -8.59 27.08
N SER A 487 25.84 -9.83 26.93
CA SER A 487 24.77 -10.20 26.01
C SER A 487 23.37 -9.68 26.43
N ILE A 488 23.23 -9.16 27.66
CA ILE A 488 22.01 -8.49 28.14
C ILE A 488 22.13 -6.98 27.85
N PRO A 489 21.14 -6.36 27.17
CA PRO A 489 21.13 -4.92 26.93
C PRO A 489 21.24 -4.11 28.23
N GLU A 490 22.04 -3.03 28.23
CA GLU A 490 22.37 -2.23 29.42
C GLU A 490 21.13 -1.73 30.18
N GLY A 491 20.09 -1.31 29.44
CA GLY A 491 18.80 -0.87 30.00
C GLY A 491 17.96 -1.98 30.65
N GLU A 492 18.23 -3.25 30.36
CA GLU A 492 17.53 -4.40 30.93
C GLU A 492 18.23 -5.01 32.14
N ARG A 493 19.56 -4.87 32.26
CA ARG A 493 20.35 -5.46 33.37
C ARG A 493 19.80 -5.11 34.74
N VAL A 494 19.39 -3.85 34.95
CA VAL A 494 18.81 -3.37 36.22
C VAL A 494 17.47 -4.06 36.54
N LYS A 495 16.63 -4.30 35.51
CA LYS A 495 15.35 -5.00 35.69
C LYS A 495 15.58 -6.48 36.01
N GLN A 496 16.55 -7.11 35.35
CA GLN A 496 16.87 -8.52 35.57
C GLN A 496 17.50 -8.77 36.93
N LYS A 497 18.35 -7.87 37.45
CA LYS A 497 18.82 -7.92 38.84
C LYS A 497 17.68 -7.92 39.85
N LYS A 498 16.73 -6.98 39.71
CA LYS A 498 15.54 -6.94 40.57
C LYS A 498 14.69 -8.21 40.45
N LYS A 499 14.56 -8.77 39.24
CA LYS A 499 13.85 -10.04 39.01
C LYS A 499 14.56 -11.21 39.72
N LEU A 500 15.88 -11.28 39.65
CA LEU A 500 16.71 -12.29 40.33
C LEU A 500 16.53 -12.23 41.85
N ASP A 501 16.59 -11.03 42.44
CA ASP A 501 16.40 -10.83 43.88
C ASP A 501 15.01 -11.29 44.33
N ALA A 502 13.97 -10.91 43.57
CA ALA A 502 12.58 -11.30 43.85
C ALA A 502 12.38 -12.82 43.74
N LEU A 503 12.93 -13.47 42.70
CA LEU A 503 12.85 -14.92 42.52
C LEU A 503 13.62 -15.67 43.61
N THR A 504 14.78 -15.17 44.01
CA THR A 504 15.59 -15.77 45.08
C THR A 504 14.90 -15.67 46.44
N ALA A 505 14.30 -14.51 46.74
CA ALA A 505 13.50 -14.30 47.94
C ALA A 505 12.23 -15.19 47.94
N GLY A 506 11.54 -15.28 46.80
CA GLY A 506 10.38 -16.14 46.62
C GLY A 506 10.71 -17.62 46.80
N LEU A 507 11.82 -18.10 46.23
CA LEU A 507 12.27 -19.48 46.41
C LEU A 507 12.60 -19.81 47.87
N LYS A 508 13.30 -18.91 48.58
CA LYS A 508 13.58 -19.07 50.02
C LYS A 508 12.29 -19.15 50.85
N ALA A 509 11.31 -18.31 50.53
CA ALA A 509 10.02 -18.34 51.20
C ALA A 509 9.26 -19.65 50.96
N ILE A 510 9.30 -20.18 49.72
CA ILE A 510 8.65 -21.46 49.37
C ILE A 510 9.34 -22.64 50.05
N LEU A 511 10.67 -22.71 50.01
CA LEU A 511 11.44 -23.81 50.64
C LEU A 511 11.32 -23.81 52.17
N ASN A 512 11.04 -22.66 52.80
CA ASN A 512 10.74 -22.59 54.23
C ASN A 512 9.38 -23.20 54.59
N VAL A 513 8.44 -23.26 53.64
CA VAL A 513 7.08 -23.80 53.83
C VAL A 513 6.99 -25.26 53.35
N ASP A 514 7.66 -25.57 52.24
CA ASP A 514 7.75 -26.92 51.68
C ASP A 514 9.21 -27.24 51.29
N PRO A 515 9.95 -27.94 52.17
CA PRO A 515 11.33 -28.35 51.91
C PRO A 515 11.48 -29.33 50.74
N SER A 516 10.39 -29.95 50.27
CA SER A 516 10.39 -30.92 49.17
C SER A 516 10.04 -30.30 47.81
N TYR A 517 9.86 -28.99 47.74
CA TYR A 517 9.44 -28.28 46.53
C TYR A 517 10.42 -28.47 45.36
N ALA A 518 9.92 -29.03 44.26
CA ALA A 518 10.67 -29.16 43.01
C ALA A 518 10.67 -27.82 42.25
N ALA A 519 11.76 -27.05 42.40
CA ALA A 519 11.91 -25.74 41.76
C ALA A 519 11.75 -25.79 40.23
N THR A 520 11.01 -24.81 39.68
CA THR A 520 10.88 -24.57 38.23
C THR A 520 12.21 -24.11 37.62
N GLY A 521 12.31 -24.09 36.28
CA GLY A 521 13.54 -23.67 35.58
C GLY A 521 14.06 -22.29 35.99
N GLU A 522 13.17 -21.30 36.12
CA GLU A 522 13.54 -19.95 36.58
C GLU A 522 14.02 -19.92 38.03
N PHE A 523 13.38 -20.68 38.94
CA PHE A 523 13.84 -20.77 40.33
C PHE A 523 15.16 -21.53 40.48
N LYS A 524 15.40 -22.54 39.63
CA LYS A 524 16.68 -23.26 39.57
C LYS A 524 17.82 -22.40 39.02
N ALA A 525 17.55 -21.52 38.07
CA ALA A 525 18.54 -20.55 37.60
C ALA A 525 18.82 -19.50 38.69
N ALA A 526 17.76 -18.97 39.33
CA ALA A 526 17.87 -17.97 40.38
C ALA A 526 18.63 -18.50 41.62
N SER A 527 18.46 -19.77 41.99
CA SER A 527 19.20 -20.38 43.11
C SER A 527 20.71 -20.47 42.86
N LYS A 528 21.14 -20.45 41.59
CA LYS A 528 22.55 -20.38 41.18
C LYS A 528 23.04 -18.93 40.99
N GLY A 529 22.21 -17.93 41.28
CA GLY A 529 22.52 -16.52 41.02
C GLY A 529 22.39 -16.09 39.56
N LYS A 530 21.74 -16.90 38.72
CA LYS A 530 21.61 -16.68 37.28
C LYS A 530 20.17 -16.35 36.89
N ILE A 531 20.02 -15.71 35.74
CA ILE A 531 18.72 -15.47 35.11
C ILE A 531 18.58 -16.33 33.86
N LEU A 532 17.37 -16.78 33.56
CA LEU A 532 17.05 -17.27 32.22
C LEU A 532 16.75 -16.07 31.35
N PHE A 533 17.61 -15.83 30.37
CA PHE A 533 17.47 -14.72 29.43
C PHE A 533 17.55 -15.25 28.00
N THR A 534 16.76 -14.66 27.11
CA THR A 534 16.74 -15.06 25.70
C THR A 534 17.79 -14.26 24.97
N VAL A 535 18.81 -14.94 24.46
CA VAL A 535 19.90 -14.33 23.69
C VAL A 535 19.73 -14.66 22.22
N LYS A 536 19.96 -13.69 21.36
CA LYS A 536 20.04 -13.89 19.91
C LYS A 536 21.38 -14.52 19.56
N VAL A 537 21.40 -15.82 19.31
CA VAL A 537 22.60 -16.56 18.87
C VAL A 537 22.59 -16.63 17.35
N GLY A 538 23.65 -16.13 16.72
CA GLY A 538 23.87 -16.27 15.28
C GLY A 538 24.21 -17.72 14.92
N LYS A 539 23.45 -18.32 13.99
CA LYS A 539 23.74 -19.63 13.42
C LYS A 539 23.65 -19.58 11.91
N ASP A 540 24.66 -20.15 11.28
CA ASP A 540 24.70 -20.36 9.83
C ASP A 540 23.71 -21.46 9.49
N GLN A 541 22.77 -21.14 8.62
CA GLN A 541 21.85 -22.10 8.04
C GLN A 541 21.92 -22.00 6.53
N GLU A 542 22.06 -23.15 5.87
CA GLU A 542 21.88 -23.23 4.43
C GLU A 542 20.39 -23.13 4.12
N LYS A 543 20.05 -22.23 3.21
CA LYS A 543 18.69 -22.05 2.70
C LYS A 543 18.72 -22.06 1.18
N CYS A 544 17.71 -22.70 0.59
CA CYS A 544 17.43 -22.60 -0.83
C CYS A 544 16.87 -21.21 -1.16
N ARG A 545 17.28 -20.65 -2.29
CA ARG A 545 16.69 -19.44 -2.85
C ARG A 545 16.29 -19.66 -4.30
N ILE A 546 15.22 -19.01 -4.72
CA ILE A 546 14.70 -19.05 -6.10
C ILE A 546 15.18 -17.79 -6.81
N ARG A 547 15.73 -17.93 -8.02
CA ARG A 547 16.19 -16.82 -8.85
C ARG A 547 15.05 -16.24 -9.70
N LEU A 548 14.97 -14.91 -9.79
CA LEU A 548 13.93 -14.20 -10.55
C LEU A 548 14.44 -12.87 -11.14
N PRO A 549 15.25 -12.91 -12.21
CA PRO A 549 15.99 -11.71 -12.64
C PRO A 549 15.10 -10.55 -13.12
N TRP A 550 13.95 -10.87 -13.72
CA TRP A 550 12.92 -9.91 -14.11
C TRP A 550 11.89 -9.71 -13.01
N LEU A 551 11.21 -8.55 -13.02
CA LEU A 551 10.16 -8.26 -12.05
C LEU A 551 8.90 -9.09 -12.40
N PRO A 552 8.45 -10.03 -11.56
CA PRO A 552 7.32 -10.89 -11.89
C PRO A 552 5.99 -10.15 -11.75
N PHE A 553 4.90 -10.74 -12.26
CA PHE A 553 3.55 -10.27 -11.93
C PHE A 553 3.21 -10.62 -10.49
N ALA A 554 2.91 -9.61 -9.66
CA ALA A 554 2.48 -9.83 -8.27
C ALA A 554 1.13 -10.55 -8.16
N GLY A 555 0.25 -10.37 -9.15
CA GLY A 555 -1.12 -10.84 -9.13
C GLY A 555 -1.85 -10.44 -10.41
N VAL A 556 -3.15 -10.76 -10.47
CA VAL A 556 -4.02 -10.38 -11.60
C VAL A 556 -4.89 -9.19 -11.22
N PRO A 557 -4.98 -8.15 -12.08
CA PRO A 557 -5.81 -6.99 -11.81
C PRO A 557 -7.29 -7.30 -12.11
N THR A 558 -7.89 -8.16 -11.29
CA THR A 558 -9.24 -8.71 -11.47
C THR A 558 -10.33 -7.66 -11.61
N MET A 559 -10.15 -6.48 -11.01
CA MET A 559 -11.13 -5.39 -11.13
C MET A 559 -10.97 -4.55 -12.40
N LEU A 560 -9.86 -4.69 -13.11
CA LEU A 560 -9.53 -3.85 -14.27
C LEU A 560 -9.75 -4.63 -15.57
N VAL A 561 -9.41 -5.92 -15.61
CA VAL A 561 -9.58 -6.78 -16.80
C VAL A 561 -11.02 -6.77 -17.34
N PRO A 562 -11.24 -6.68 -18.67
CA PRO A 562 -10.22 -6.75 -19.72
C PRO A 562 -9.45 -5.43 -19.89
N ILE A 563 -8.14 -5.55 -20.08
CA ILE A 563 -7.22 -4.45 -20.39
C ILE A 563 -6.23 -4.91 -21.47
N ASN A 564 -5.60 -3.97 -22.19
CA ASN A 564 -4.63 -4.30 -23.23
C ASN A 564 -3.27 -3.63 -23.01
N PRO A 565 -2.47 -4.10 -22.02
CA PRO A 565 -1.15 -3.55 -21.73
C PRO A 565 -0.11 -3.79 -22.83
N PHE A 566 -0.35 -4.78 -23.70
CA PHE A 566 0.57 -5.22 -24.75
C PHE A 566 0.09 -4.72 -26.12
N PRO A 567 0.97 -4.56 -27.12
CA PRO A 567 0.56 -4.21 -28.49
C PRO A 567 -0.18 -5.36 -29.20
N TYR A 568 -0.35 -6.50 -28.55
CA TYR A 568 -1.02 -7.70 -29.05
C TYR A 568 -1.94 -8.31 -27.97
N ASN A 569 -2.83 -9.23 -28.38
CA ASN A 569 -3.68 -9.97 -27.44
C ASN A 569 -2.82 -10.77 -26.45
N SER A 570 -3.11 -10.58 -25.18
CA SER A 570 -2.51 -11.27 -24.04
C SER A 570 -3.61 -11.79 -23.10
N PRO A 571 -3.31 -12.62 -22.09
CA PRO A 571 -4.30 -13.06 -21.11
C PRO A 571 -5.12 -11.93 -20.46
N PHE A 572 -4.55 -10.73 -20.33
CA PHE A 572 -5.27 -9.57 -19.79
C PHE A 572 -6.41 -9.04 -20.65
N THR A 573 -6.36 -9.29 -21.97
CA THR A 573 -7.41 -8.86 -22.89
C THR A 573 -8.68 -9.71 -22.76
N LEU A 574 -8.58 -10.85 -22.07
CA LEU A 574 -9.65 -11.83 -21.89
C LEU A 574 -10.26 -12.36 -23.20
N LYS A 575 -9.58 -12.17 -24.32
CA LYS A 575 -10.01 -12.64 -25.64
C LYS A 575 -8.81 -12.99 -26.50
N GLY A 576 -9.02 -13.85 -27.48
CA GLY A 576 -7.98 -14.20 -28.43
C GLY A 576 -8.42 -15.24 -29.43
N SER A 577 -7.54 -15.55 -30.36
CA SER A 577 -7.73 -16.62 -31.32
C SER A 577 -6.45 -17.41 -31.50
N VAL A 578 -6.59 -18.73 -31.56
CA VAL A 578 -5.53 -19.68 -31.87
C VAL A 578 -5.79 -20.23 -33.27
N GLU A 579 -4.87 -19.96 -34.19
CA GLU A 579 -4.91 -20.38 -35.59
C GLU A 579 -3.49 -20.69 -36.05
N GLU A 580 -3.36 -21.42 -37.17
CA GLU A 580 -2.07 -21.85 -37.73
C GLU A 580 -1.11 -20.67 -38.00
N SER A 581 -1.64 -19.46 -38.28
CA SER A 581 -0.83 -18.26 -38.55
C SER A 581 0.00 -17.77 -37.36
N LEU A 582 -0.28 -18.24 -36.13
CA LEU A 582 0.47 -17.86 -34.93
C LEU A 582 1.91 -18.41 -34.92
N GLY A 583 2.23 -19.40 -35.77
CA GLY A 583 3.54 -20.04 -35.79
C GLY A 583 3.68 -21.06 -36.91
N GLU A 584 4.56 -22.04 -36.69
CA GLU A 584 4.88 -23.09 -37.66
C GLU A 584 4.54 -24.47 -37.07
N LEU A 585 3.55 -25.15 -37.65
CA LEU A 585 3.15 -26.51 -37.26
C LEU A 585 4.07 -27.55 -37.95
N GLY A 586 4.94 -28.18 -37.16
CA GLY A 586 5.90 -29.18 -37.63
C GLY A 586 5.72 -30.56 -37.00
N ARG A 587 6.65 -31.48 -37.30
CA ARG A 587 6.71 -32.80 -36.64
C ARG A 587 7.06 -32.71 -35.15
N ASN A 588 7.77 -31.65 -34.77
CA ASN A 588 8.28 -31.43 -33.41
C ASN A 588 7.37 -30.50 -32.58
N GLY A 589 6.11 -30.32 -32.98
CA GLY A 589 5.15 -29.48 -32.28
C GLY A 589 4.77 -28.21 -33.04
N PHE A 590 4.10 -27.30 -32.32
CA PHE A 590 3.70 -25.99 -32.82
C PHE A 590 4.69 -24.93 -32.33
N LEU A 591 5.54 -24.45 -33.24
CA LEU A 591 6.64 -23.52 -32.95
C LEU A 591 6.17 -22.07 -33.10
N MET A 592 6.30 -21.25 -32.07
CA MET A 592 5.86 -19.85 -32.06
C MET A 592 6.73 -18.98 -31.13
N ARG A 593 6.52 -17.66 -31.14
CA ARG A 593 7.16 -16.78 -30.16
C ARG A 593 6.52 -16.91 -28.77
N ILE A 594 7.27 -16.56 -27.73
CA ILE A 594 6.88 -16.81 -26.32
C ILE A 594 5.58 -16.10 -25.94
N GLU A 595 5.32 -14.89 -26.46
CA GLU A 595 4.11 -14.13 -26.19
C GLU A 595 2.86 -14.79 -26.80
N LYS A 596 3.01 -15.48 -27.92
CA LYS A 596 1.95 -16.27 -28.55
C LYS A 596 1.72 -17.57 -27.79
N ALA A 597 2.81 -18.25 -27.42
CA ALA A 597 2.75 -19.46 -26.60
C ALA A 597 2.01 -19.19 -25.29
N TRP A 598 2.31 -18.08 -24.61
CA TRP A 598 1.63 -17.68 -23.38
C TRP A 598 0.11 -17.58 -23.54
N THR A 599 -0.36 -17.00 -24.65
CA THR A 599 -1.80 -16.88 -24.96
C THR A 599 -2.44 -18.25 -25.20
N VAL A 600 -1.77 -19.14 -25.94
CA VAL A 600 -2.25 -20.50 -26.22
C VAL A 600 -2.31 -21.32 -24.92
N VAL A 601 -1.27 -21.27 -24.10
CA VAL A 601 -1.20 -22.00 -22.83
C VAL A 601 -2.25 -21.47 -21.84
N ASN A 602 -2.46 -20.16 -21.78
CA ASN A 602 -3.52 -19.57 -20.96
C ASN A 602 -4.91 -20.03 -21.38
N MET A 603 -5.21 -20.02 -22.69
CA MET A 603 -6.49 -20.53 -23.21
C MET A 603 -6.68 -22.02 -22.87
N ALA A 604 -5.65 -22.84 -23.08
CA ALA A 604 -5.69 -24.27 -22.77
C ALA A 604 -5.95 -24.51 -21.27
N ARG A 605 -5.27 -23.75 -20.41
CA ARG A 605 -5.42 -23.83 -18.95
C ARG A 605 -6.84 -23.51 -18.50
N LEU A 606 -7.44 -22.45 -19.06
CA LEU A 606 -8.83 -22.07 -18.79
C LEU A 606 -9.84 -23.16 -19.19
N CYS A 607 -9.52 -23.94 -20.22
CA CYS A 607 -10.34 -25.07 -20.70
C CYS A 607 -10.08 -26.37 -19.93
N GLY A 608 -9.02 -26.45 -19.11
CA GLY A 608 -8.69 -27.62 -18.29
C GLY A 608 -7.59 -28.52 -18.88
N TYR A 609 -6.66 -27.95 -19.65
CA TYR A 609 -5.49 -28.66 -20.18
C TYR A 609 -4.19 -28.00 -19.75
N ASP A 610 -3.16 -28.82 -19.55
CA ASP A 610 -1.77 -28.38 -19.40
C ASP A 610 -1.00 -28.67 -20.69
N MET A 611 -0.31 -27.66 -21.19
CA MET A 611 0.48 -27.76 -22.42
C MET A 611 1.91 -28.14 -22.08
N LYS A 612 2.47 -29.13 -22.78
CA LYS A 612 3.88 -29.46 -22.69
C LYS A 612 4.66 -28.58 -23.65
N VAL A 613 5.67 -27.90 -23.12
CA VAL A 613 6.41 -26.88 -23.85
C VAL A 613 7.90 -27.21 -23.85
N ARG A 614 8.59 -26.89 -24.94
CA ARG A 614 10.05 -26.94 -25.05
C ARG A 614 10.56 -25.57 -25.46
N PHE A 615 11.47 -25.01 -24.66
CA PHE A 615 12.10 -23.73 -24.91
C PHE A 615 13.30 -23.89 -25.84
N GLY A 616 13.52 -22.92 -26.73
CA GLY A 616 14.63 -22.89 -27.68
C GLY A 616 15.93 -22.29 -27.13
N GLY A 617 15.87 -21.60 -25.99
CA GLY A 617 16.99 -20.95 -25.30
C GLY A 617 16.81 -20.99 -23.79
N ASP A 618 17.59 -20.16 -23.07
CA ASP A 618 17.61 -20.11 -21.60
C ASP A 618 16.55 -19.15 -21.04
N THR A 619 15.74 -19.64 -20.10
CA THR A 619 14.68 -18.87 -19.43
C THR A 619 15.21 -18.20 -18.17
N ALA A 620 14.76 -16.97 -17.89
CA ALA A 620 15.13 -16.24 -16.68
C ALA A 620 14.16 -16.57 -15.53
N GLY A 621 14.53 -17.50 -14.65
CA GLY A 621 13.71 -17.95 -13.52
C GLY A 621 12.87 -19.21 -13.85
N PRO A 622 11.53 -19.13 -13.92
CA PRO A 622 10.70 -20.31 -14.10
C PRO A 622 10.92 -20.97 -15.47
N SER A 623 11.04 -22.30 -15.48
CA SER A 623 11.25 -23.08 -16.71
C SER A 623 9.96 -23.67 -17.27
N GLU A 624 8.81 -23.46 -16.61
CA GLU A 624 7.50 -23.92 -17.05
C GLU A 624 6.42 -22.84 -16.87
N PHE A 625 5.37 -22.91 -17.69
CA PHE A 625 4.21 -22.04 -17.54
C PHE A 625 3.36 -22.48 -16.35
N PHE A 626 3.22 -21.61 -15.35
CA PHE A 626 2.45 -21.88 -14.15
C PHE A 626 1.17 -21.04 -14.05
N ALA A 627 0.14 -21.59 -13.41
CA ALA A 627 -1.13 -20.90 -13.16
C ALA A 627 -1.76 -21.34 -11.83
N PRO A 628 -1.86 -20.43 -10.84
CA PRO A 628 -2.65 -20.66 -9.64
C PRO A 628 -4.12 -20.93 -9.97
N ASN A 629 -4.73 -21.87 -9.25
CA ASN A 629 -6.12 -22.27 -9.52
C ASN A 629 -7.14 -21.15 -9.21
N ASP A 630 -6.87 -20.30 -8.23
CA ASP A 630 -7.85 -19.30 -7.77
C ASP A 630 -7.92 -18.06 -8.68
N VAL A 631 -6.81 -17.74 -9.33
CA VAL A 631 -6.68 -16.52 -10.14
C VAL A 631 -6.97 -16.79 -11.63
N GLN A 632 -6.87 -18.06 -12.07
CA GLN A 632 -7.24 -18.50 -13.42
C GLN A 632 -6.51 -17.73 -14.54
N MET A 633 -5.23 -17.42 -14.33
CA MET A 633 -4.34 -16.85 -15.34
C MET A 633 -2.99 -17.59 -15.30
N VAL A 634 -2.38 -17.79 -16.46
CA VAL A 634 -1.01 -18.30 -16.59
C VAL A 634 -0.03 -17.15 -16.47
N TRP A 635 1.04 -17.31 -15.69
CA TRP A 635 2.15 -16.36 -15.62
C TRP A 635 3.07 -16.54 -16.83
N PRO A 636 3.60 -15.46 -17.42
CA PRO A 636 4.52 -15.59 -18.55
C PRO A 636 5.87 -16.12 -18.08
N VAL A 637 6.48 -16.95 -18.92
CA VAL A 637 7.91 -17.28 -18.85
C VAL A 637 8.67 -16.21 -19.62
N LEU A 638 9.84 -15.82 -19.12
CA LEU A 638 10.67 -14.74 -19.65
C LEU A 638 12.04 -15.28 -20.07
N TRP A 639 12.66 -14.66 -21.06
CA TRP A 639 13.98 -15.04 -21.55
C TRP A 639 15.12 -14.39 -20.75
N GLU A 640 16.28 -15.02 -20.76
CA GLU A 640 17.55 -14.37 -20.40
C GLU A 640 17.87 -13.23 -21.37
N VAL A 641 18.72 -12.29 -20.93
CA VAL A 641 19.21 -11.20 -21.80
C VAL A 641 19.95 -11.84 -22.98
N ASP A 642 19.60 -11.46 -24.21
CA ASP A 642 20.09 -11.99 -25.50
C ASP A 642 19.31 -13.19 -26.11
N GLU A 643 18.39 -13.82 -25.38
CA GLU A 643 17.60 -14.98 -25.86
C GLU A 643 16.16 -14.60 -26.30
N GLN A 644 15.84 -13.30 -26.33
CA GLN A 644 14.49 -12.77 -26.58
C GLN A 644 13.93 -13.10 -27.97
N ASN A 645 14.79 -13.41 -28.94
CA ASN A 645 14.39 -13.78 -30.29
C ASN A 645 14.06 -15.28 -30.46
N MET A 646 14.31 -16.09 -29.43
CA MET A 646 14.08 -17.53 -29.47
C MET A 646 12.60 -17.89 -29.54
N LYS A 647 12.34 -19.07 -30.12
CA LYS A 647 10.99 -19.62 -30.27
C LYS A 647 10.74 -20.72 -29.24
N VAL A 648 9.46 -20.94 -28.96
CA VAL A 648 8.93 -21.94 -28.06
C VAL A 648 8.13 -22.96 -28.86
N SER A 649 8.34 -24.25 -28.60
CA SER A 649 7.57 -25.32 -29.23
C SER A 649 6.58 -25.95 -28.25
N ILE A 650 5.30 -25.94 -28.59
CA ILE A 650 4.28 -26.71 -27.88
C ILE A 650 4.29 -28.13 -28.44
N VAL A 651 4.64 -29.12 -27.62
CA VAL A 651 4.87 -30.51 -28.03
C VAL A 651 3.79 -31.49 -27.58
N GLY A 652 2.91 -31.08 -26.68
CA GLY A 652 1.85 -31.93 -26.17
C GLY A 652 0.78 -31.17 -25.41
N GLN A 653 -0.34 -31.86 -25.17
CA GLN A 653 -1.50 -31.35 -24.44
C GLN A 653 -2.01 -32.47 -23.53
N LYS A 654 -2.04 -32.23 -22.22
CA LYS A 654 -2.48 -33.19 -21.21
C LYS A 654 -3.76 -32.67 -20.53
N PRO A 655 -4.84 -33.46 -20.47
CA PRO A 655 -6.02 -33.06 -19.70
C PRO A 655 -5.69 -33.04 -18.21
N ARG A 656 -6.24 -32.05 -17.49
CA ARG A 656 -6.20 -31.98 -16.02
C ARG A 656 -7.31 -32.84 -15.41
N ASP A 657 -7.30 -32.93 -14.08
CA ASP A 657 -8.37 -33.60 -13.32
C ASP A 657 -9.77 -33.10 -13.65
N ARG A 658 -9.87 -31.82 -14.03
CA ARG A 658 -11.12 -31.19 -14.50
C ARG A 658 -10.90 -30.58 -15.88
N VAL A 659 -11.54 -31.21 -16.87
CA VAL A 659 -11.69 -30.66 -18.23
C VAL A 659 -13.04 -29.98 -18.31
N PHE A 660 -13.06 -28.70 -18.71
CA PHE A 660 -14.26 -27.88 -18.73
C PHE A 660 -14.82 -27.71 -20.15
N ILE A 661 -13.93 -27.51 -21.11
CA ILE A 661 -14.25 -27.32 -22.53
C ILE A 661 -13.36 -28.27 -23.30
N GLN A 662 -13.93 -29.06 -24.22
CA GLN A 662 -13.15 -29.99 -25.04
C GLN A 662 -12.41 -29.21 -26.14
N LEU A 663 -11.08 -29.36 -26.18
CA LEU A 663 -10.24 -28.72 -27.19
C LEU A 663 -9.62 -29.78 -28.13
N PRO A 664 -9.53 -29.50 -29.45
CA PRO A 664 -8.74 -30.33 -30.34
C PRO A 664 -7.24 -30.25 -29.99
N PRO A 665 -6.42 -31.27 -30.34
CA PRO A 665 -4.97 -31.21 -30.16
C PRO A 665 -4.37 -30.05 -30.97
N MET A 666 -3.87 -29.02 -30.28
CA MET A 666 -3.37 -27.79 -30.93
C MET A 666 -1.91 -27.88 -31.42
N TYR A 667 -1.22 -28.97 -31.11
CA TYR A 667 0.23 -29.10 -31.31
C TYR A 667 0.65 -29.95 -32.52
N ASN A 668 -0.32 -30.46 -33.31
CA ASN A 668 -0.05 -31.38 -34.41
C ASN A 668 -0.89 -31.04 -35.65
N SER A 669 -0.75 -31.85 -36.71
CA SER A 669 -1.40 -31.60 -37.99
C SER A 669 -2.94 -31.60 -37.95
N PHE A 670 -3.58 -32.11 -36.89
CA PHE A 670 -5.04 -32.04 -36.74
C PHE A 670 -5.55 -30.62 -36.58
N PHE A 671 -4.69 -29.69 -36.16
CA PHE A 671 -5.03 -28.28 -36.00
C PHE A 671 -4.84 -27.44 -37.29
N LYS A 672 -4.32 -28.03 -38.37
CA LYS A 672 -4.12 -27.30 -39.64
C LYS A 672 -5.44 -26.77 -40.17
N LYS A 673 -5.44 -25.51 -40.61
CA LYS A 673 -6.62 -24.79 -41.11
C LYS A 673 -7.80 -24.71 -40.13
N ARG A 674 -7.57 -24.89 -38.82
CA ARG A 674 -8.59 -24.66 -37.79
C ARG A 674 -8.35 -23.34 -37.07
N LYS A 675 -9.43 -22.79 -36.50
CA LYS A 675 -9.38 -21.57 -35.71
C LYS A 675 -10.24 -21.72 -34.45
N LEU A 676 -9.59 -21.59 -33.30
CA LEU A 676 -10.27 -21.47 -32.02
C LEU A 676 -10.31 -20.01 -31.62
N THR A 677 -11.48 -19.48 -31.31
CA THR A 677 -11.63 -18.13 -30.75
C THR A 677 -12.18 -18.24 -29.34
N TYR A 678 -11.60 -17.51 -28.38
CA TYR A 678 -12.10 -17.45 -27.01
C TYR A 678 -12.39 -16.01 -26.57
N LEU A 679 -13.37 -15.89 -25.67
CA LEU A 679 -13.76 -14.63 -25.03
C LEU A 679 -14.25 -14.94 -23.61
N VAL A 680 -13.74 -14.21 -22.62
CA VAL A 680 -14.32 -14.17 -21.28
C VAL A 680 -15.14 -12.90 -21.15
N ASP A 681 -16.45 -13.10 -21.01
CA ASP A 681 -17.44 -12.06 -20.83
C ASP A 681 -17.58 -11.77 -19.32
N VAL A 682 -17.02 -10.63 -18.86
CA VAL A 682 -17.02 -10.26 -17.44
C VAL A 682 -18.39 -9.71 -17.05
N GLN A 683 -19.09 -10.41 -16.16
CA GLN A 683 -20.46 -10.10 -15.75
C GLN A 683 -20.55 -9.35 -14.43
N ALA A 684 -19.60 -9.57 -13.52
CA ALA A 684 -19.55 -8.87 -12.24
C ALA A 684 -18.12 -8.71 -11.75
N ARG A 685 -17.89 -7.68 -10.93
CA ARG A 685 -16.63 -7.42 -10.23
C ARG A 685 -16.93 -6.94 -8.82
N GLY A 686 -16.05 -7.20 -7.88
CA GLY A 686 -16.22 -6.70 -6.52
C GLY A 686 -15.17 -7.19 -5.54
N VAL A 687 -15.50 -7.06 -4.26
CA VAL A 687 -14.67 -7.52 -3.13
C VAL A 687 -15.41 -8.55 -2.30
N ALA A 688 -14.67 -9.50 -1.72
CA ALA A 688 -15.20 -10.56 -0.88
C ALA A 688 -14.27 -10.88 0.30
N LYS A 689 -14.83 -11.50 1.35
CA LYS A 689 -14.09 -12.00 2.52
C LYS A 689 -13.33 -13.30 2.25
N SER A 690 -13.70 -14.04 1.22
CA SER A 690 -13.04 -15.30 0.87
C SER A 690 -13.35 -15.62 -0.59
N LEU A 691 -12.64 -16.61 -1.12
CA LEU A 691 -13.03 -17.29 -2.35
C LEU A 691 -14.49 -17.70 -2.21
N ARG A 692 -15.37 -17.15 -3.04
CA ARG A 692 -16.68 -17.76 -3.25
C ARG A 692 -16.37 -19.12 -3.86
N GLN A 693 -16.37 -20.17 -3.05
CA GLN A 693 -16.43 -21.52 -3.57
C GLN A 693 -17.66 -21.57 -4.46
N THR A 694 -17.47 -21.57 -5.77
CA THR A 694 -18.50 -21.91 -6.74
C THR A 694 -18.79 -23.39 -6.50
N GLY A 695 -19.64 -23.65 -5.52
CA GLY A 695 -20.10 -24.96 -5.09
C GLY A 695 -21.62 -25.03 -5.22
N LYS A 696 -22.08 -25.21 -6.46
CA LYS A 696 -22.99 -26.29 -6.90
C LYS A 696 -23.22 -26.17 -8.39
#